data_AF-A0A9Q5SQ48-F1
#
_entry.id   AF-A0A9Q5SQ48-F1
#
_cell.length_a   1.000
_cell.length_b   1.000
_cell.length_c   1.000
_cell.angle_alpha   90.00
_cell.angle_beta   90.00
_cell.angle_gamma   90.00
#
_symmetry.space_group_name_H-M   'P 1'
#
loop_
_entity.id
_entity.type
_entity.pdbx_description
1 polymer ?
#
loop_
_entity_poly.entity_id
_entity_poly.type
_entity_poly.pdbx_seq_one_letter_code
_entity_poly.pdbx_strand_id
1 'polypeptide(L)'
;MKQYILSAICAICAICVLFACTDDDLVKKGNKVVEGIPTEVKLSFTATTPVHLETKSALPTDEEFRVTNLYLFVFNAETGEKEFGRLFKGEDLGIISQKQADGSGETKGEITVELLSGTKRIYAIANVPNESSISSLKTSLNEISNVDGLLENEVNLIQETYLRSSGHLLMTGVYGGASTNGVCTIDPAGTRLEPISLKRVDARVTFNIGIEKGGTEKKFTPKKWQVFNLPKHISLVSKESDIASSQDDYFDMTEPVSFETTTTSGQSSFTFYMWENRKSAQGLTVYQEREMQDKTTPNPSHLGYVVNGAFLYAPANSTYVVLTGDYYEKYTEDGVTKERTADVTYTVHLGYAKLVNGTLANDFNTERNTTYIYNVNIKNVNDIRLEVTSFEDGESKEPSPGAEGNIVETDKFYPLDAHFEHDIIVFNKKALEGRAGFKLKTPFQEGYFSIDEAAGSQPISDAKDYEWVHFRRHEKNKNVYSRSNYQMYDPDKVINIEQLLQELKTDAIYDSKGDVVYTMFVDEFYYDRNPMTGNTDNLLWKKFVNQPNREMHILCNTEYSQDRESSLTTSSIMISQRSIKTFYNENASGLKTAWGIETINETGKLTPPDDNPWNKGDLDKSNGRWNFFSQADIRNQIWNEYVSTDVVFNGNHLNSDLDAGKKLVWACLQRNRDENGNGEIDATEIKWYPASINQYTDIWIGKDALPVEAHLYPNGSSEYWRYLSSNGKEFYAEEGAAINNYKFLYANSIPGAKKPTQYDYRCVRNLGMSDSRPTNAAKDVPQDYVSSYGNGRFYYPYINENALRGEQDVQKGEFAVHTELDPANRPYVRGFEYKSTEDMSVMYWKELNDAVSAGSSPCAKYNKGGETGWRLPNERELSLMSSRLSDGWTGTYQWARTTSSLEGKKNLGYGGSYGFMSVPDKNPNYKGRVRCVRDIY
;
A
#
# COMPACT_ATOMS: atom_id res chain seq x y z
N MET A 1 34.81 -42.97 83.75
CA MET A 1 33.36 -43.15 83.55
C MET A 1 32.90 -41.95 82.73
N LYS A 2 32.71 -42.13 81.42
CA LYS A 2 31.40 -42.38 80.81
C LYS A 2 30.41 -41.25 81.09
N GLN A 3 30.00 -40.60 79.99
CA GLN A 3 28.86 -39.69 79.82
C GLN A 3 29.03 -38.30 80.44
N TYR A 4 29.60 -37.33 79.70
CA TYR A 4 29.16 -35.91 79.61
C TYR A 4 29.94 -35.13 78.50
N ILE A 5 30.22 -35.77 77.35
CA ILE A 5 30.96 -35.14 76.22
C ILE A 5 30.01 -34.47 75.20
N LEU A 6 28.68 -34.53 75.36
CA LEU A 6 27.74 -34.01 74.36
C LEU A 6 26.89 -32.80 74.79
N SER A 7 27.19 -32.16 75.93
CA SER A 7 26.38 -31.03 76.45
C SER A 7 27.18 -29.76 76.77
N ALA A 8 28.50 -29.74 76.54
CA ALA A 8 29.38 -28.61 76.88
C ALA A 8 29.88 -27.79 75.66
N ILE A 9 29.48 -28.16 74.44
CA ILE A 9 29.91 -27.49 73.19
C ILE A 9 28.92 -26.39 72.74
N CYS A 10 27.73 -26.28 73.35
CA CYS A 10 26.70 -25.30 72.98
C CYS A 10 26.65 -24.02 73.84
N ALA A 11 27.63 -23.76 74.71
CA ALA A 11 27.57 -22.62 75.65
C ALA A 11 28.78 -21.66 75.63
N ILE A 12 29.68 -21.76 74.64
CA ILE A 12 30.85 -20.85 74.49
C ILE A 12 30.73 -19.95 73.24
N CYS A 13 29.65 -20.06 72.46
CA CYS A 13 29.45 -19.30 71.21
C CYS A 13 28.52 -18.08 71.33
N ALA A 14 28.17 -17.62 72.52
CA ALA A 14 27.39 -16.41 72.69
C ALA A 14 27.97 -15.55 73.82
N ILE A 15 28.25 -14.29 73.51
CA ILE A 15 28.68 -13.19 74.42
C ILE A 15 30.21 -13.09 74.62
N CYS A 16 30.88 -12.60 73.58
CA CYS A 16 31.97 -11.63 73.72
C CYS A 16 31.81 -10.59 72.61
N VAL A 17 30.91 -9.65 72.87
CA VAL A 17 30.70 -8.42 72.12
C VAL A 17 31.73 -7.40 72.62
N LEU A 18 32.48 -6.83 71.67
CA LEU A 18 33.22 -5.55 71.70
C LEU A 18 34.53 -5.46 72.51
N PHE A 19 35.65 -5.34 71.77
CA PHE A 19 36.54 -4.16 71.68
C PHE A 19 37.94 -4.61 71.26
N ALA A 20 38.33 -4.31 70.01
CA ALA A 20 39.67 -3.82 69.64
C ALA A 20 39.79 -3.77 68.11
N CYS A 21 39.86 -2.55 67.59
CA CYS A 21 40.43 -2.26 66.28
C CYS A 21 41.88 -2.77 66.22
N THR A 22 42.24 -3.44 65.14
CA THR A 22 43.45 -3.14 64.38
C THR A 22 43.23 -3.64 62.95
N ASP A 23 43.34 -2.70 62.00
CA ASP A 23 43.47 -2.95 60.57
C ASP A 23 44.61 -3.93 60.30
N ASP A 24 44.37 -4.89 59.40
CA ASP A 24 45.42 -5.53 58.63
C ASP A 24 45.12 -5.27 57.14
N ASP A 25 45.50 -4.07 56.71
CA ASP A 25 45.53 -3.68 55.32
C ASP A 25 46.99 -3.74 54.84
N LEU A 26 47.38 -4.88 54.27
CA LEU A 26 48.68 -5.04 53.61
C LEU A 26 48.52 -5.72 52.24
N VAL A 27 48.28 -4.83 51.26
CA VAL A 27 48.69 -4.91 49.85
C VAL A 27 47.91 -5.85 48.93
N LYS A 28 46.77 -5.34 48.45
CA LYS A 28 46.51 -5.28 47.00
C LYS A 28 46.12 -3.86 46.62
N LYS A 29 47.06 -3.12 46.02
CA LYS A 29 46.74 -1.89 45.27
C LYS A 29 45.85 -2.27 44.08
N GLY A 30 44.56 -2.18 44.29
CA GLY A 30 43.53 -2.00 43.28
C GLY A 30 42.42 -1.26 44.01
N ASN A 31 41.94 -0.13 43.47
CA ASN A 31 40.87 0.67 44.06
C ASN A 31 39.68 -0.23 44.42
N LYS A 32 39.58 -0.68 45.67
CA LYS A 32 38.40 -1.37 46.18
C LYS A 32 37.40 -0.29 46.57
N VAL A 33 36.44 -0.08 45.70
CA VAL A 33 35.30 0.78 45.95
C VAL A 33 34.51 0.19 47.12
N VAL A 34 34.24 1.01 48.14
CA VAL A 34 33.45 0.61 49.32
C VAL A 34 32.01 0.36 48.86
N GLU A 35 31.45 -0.80 49.14
CA GLU A 35 30.10 -1.18 48.71
C GLU A 35 29.02 -0.65 49.67
N GLY A 36 27.87 -0.27 49.12
CA GLY A 36 26.67 0.01 49.92
C GLY A 36 26.47 1.46 50.38
N ILE A 37 27.25 2.42 49.89
CA ILE A 37 27.09 3.86 50.21
C ILE A 37 26.10 4.50 49.21
N PRO A 38 24.98 5.11 49.66
CA PRO A 38 24.11 5.88 48.78
C PRO A 38 24.87 7.00 48.06
N THR A 39 24.78 7.01 46.73
CA THR A 39 25.61 7.80 45.84
C THR A 39 24.73 8.37 44.71
N GLU A 40 24.84 9.67 44.45
CA GLU A 40 24.23 10.28 43.26
C GLU A 40 25.01 9.84 42.00
N VAL A 41 24.28 9.27 41.04
CA VAL A 41 24.82 8.80 39.76
C VAL A 41 24.12 9.53 38.62
N LYS A 42 24.92 10.10 37.72
CA LYS A 42 24.45 10.69 36.47
C LYS A 42 24.71 9.73 35.33
N LEU A 43 23.62 9.25 34.73
CA LEU A 43 23.63 8.27 33.66
C LEU A 43 23.14 8.92 32.37
N SER A 44 24.06 9.15 31.45
CA SER A 44 23.71 9.58 30.09
C SER A 44 23.26 8.40 29.22
N PHE A 45 22.43 8.68 28.22
CA PHE A 45 22.07 7.71 27.18
C PHE A 45 21.99 8.38 25.81
N THR A 46 22.23 7.60 24.75
CA THR A 46 22.14 8.05 23.36
C THR A 46 21.46 6.98 22.50
N ALA A 47 20.51 7.38 21.66
CA ALA A 47 19.96 6.49 20.63
C ALA A 47 20.96 6.33 19.48
N THR A 48 21.40 5.11 19.22
CA THR A 48 22.43 4.84 18.19
C THR A 48 21.86 4.99 16.78
N THR A 49 22.55 5.75 15.93
CA THR A 49 22.24 5.86 14.50
C THR A 49 22.96 4.74 13.75
N PRO A 50 22.28 3.86 13.00
CA PRO A 50 22.95 2.89 12.13
C PRO A 50 23.69 3.58 10.99
N VAL A 51 24.63 2.87 10.36
CA VAL A 51 25.61 3.40 9.38
C VAL A 51 24.98 3.86 8.05
N HIS A 52 23.66 3.77 7.86
CA HIS A 52 23.02 4.20 6.63
C HIS A 52 21.56 4.65 6.86
N LEU A 53 21.23 5.85 6.39
CA LEU A 53 19.90 6.44 6.41
C LEU A 53 19.59 6.91 4.98
N GLU A 54 18.44 6.50 4.44
CA GLU A 54 17.56 7.34 3.61
C GLU A 54 16.47 6.50 2.93
N THR A 55 15.20 6.67 3.33
CA THR A 55 13.99 6.36 2.52
C THR A 55 12.84 7.28 2.96
N LYS A 56 11.91 7.61 2.04
CA LYS A 56 10.81 8.58 2.29
C LYS A 56 9.53 7.95 2.89
N SER A 57 9.43 6.63 2.93
CA SER A 57 8.24 5.86 3.36
C SER A 57 8.41 5.19 4.73
N ALA A 58 9.51 5.48 5.42
CA ALA A 58 9.78 5.01 6.77
C ALA A 58 9.09 5.90 7.81
N LEU A 59 9.13 5.50 9.09
CA LEU A 59 8.85 6.43 10.18
C LEU A 59 9.69 7.71 9.99
N PRO A 60 9.14 8.90 10.29
CA PRO A 60 9.94 10.11 10.30
C PRO A 60 11.20 9.91 11.14
N THR A 61 12.33 10.39 10.63
CA THR A 61 13.64 10.08 11.24
C THR A 61 13.68 10.50 12.71
N ASP A 62 13.10 11.65 13.07
CA ASP A 62 13.00 12.08 14.46
C ASP A 62 12.17 11.13 15.34
N GLU A 63 11.08 10.55 14.82
CA GLU A 63 10.28 9.54 15.52
C GLU A 63 11.03 8.21 15.67
N GLU A 64 11.72 7.73 14.62
CA GLU A 64 12.49 6.46 14.64
C GLU A 64 13.56 6.44 15.76
N PHE A 65 14.12 7.61 16.10
CA PHE A 65 15.14 7.78 17.14
C PHE A 65 14.59 8.45 18.42
N ARG A 66 13.28 8.64 18.56
CA ARG A 66 12.69 9.29 19.74
C ARG A 66 12.76 8.35 20.95
N VAL A 67 13.16 8.89 22.10
CA VAL A 67 13.08 8.21 23.40
C VAL A 67 12.05 8.94 24.25
N THR A 68 10.96 8.25 24.59
CA THR A 68 9.80 8.81 25.33
C THR A 68 9.77 8.40 26.79
N ASN A 69 10.32 7.22 27.09
CA ASN A 69 10.52 6.71 28.43
C ASN A 69 11.71 5.74 28.44
N LEU A 70 12.27 5.48 29.62
CA LEU A 70 13.39 4.55 29.80
C LEU A 70 13.26 3.83 31.13
N TYR A 71 13.27 2.49 31.09
CA TYR A 71 13.34 1.64 32.28
C TYR A 71 14.80 1.29 32.55
N LEU A 72 15.30 1.67 33.73
CA LEU A 72 16.67 1.41 34.15
C LEU A 72 16.70 0.24 35.12
N PHE A 73 17.56 -0.75 34.85
CA PHE A 73 17.92 -1.81 35.79
C PHE A 73 19.34 -1.63 36.31
N VAL A 74 19.52 -1.80 37.61
CA VAL A 74 20.83 -1.92 38.26
C VAL A 74 20.84 -3.19 39.09
N PHE A 75 21.78 -4.07 38.78
CA PHE A 75 22.00 -5.33 39.50
C PHE A 75 23.33 -5.28 40.24
N ASN A 76 23.41 -5.99 41.36
CA ASN A 76 24.69 -6.29 41.98
C ASN A 76 25.52 -7.17 41.04
N ALA A 77 26.78 -6.81 40.75
CA ALA A 77 27.58 -7.58 39.78
C ALA A 77 28.04 -8.95 40.31
N GLU A 78 28.10 -9.14 41.63
CA GLU A 78 28.52 -10.38 42.27
C GLU A 78 27.34 -11.33 42.51
N THR A 79 26.24 -10.83 43.07
CA THR A 79 25.06 -11.67 43.39
C THR A 79 24.06 -11.77 42.24
N GLY A 80 24.06 -10.82 41.30
CA GLY A 80 23.09 -10.72 40.21
C GLY A 80 21.72 -10.20 40.65
N GLU A 81 21.49 -9.91 41.93
CA GLU A 81 20.20 -9.43 42.44
C GLU A 81 19.90 -7.99 42.00
N LYS A 82 18.63 -7.69 41.73
CA LYS A 82 18.16 -6.35 41.37
C LYS A 82 18.23 -5.43 42.58
N GLU A 83 19.08 -4.41 42.50
CA GLU A 83 19.17 -3.35 43.51
C GLU A 83 18.30 -2.15 43.16
N PHE A 84 18.09 -1.89 41.86
CA PHE A 84 17.25 -0.78 41.38
C PHE A 84 16.51 -1.15 40.09
N GLY A 85 15.26 -0.70 39.98
CA GLY A 85 14.42 -0.87 38.80
C GLY A 85 13.34 0.21 38.75
N ARG A 86 13.39 1.13 37.77
CA ARG A 86 12.38 2.20 37.64
C ARG A 86 12.23 2.67 36.19
N LEU A 87 11.01 3.03 35.82
CA LEU A 87 10.66 3.72 34.57
C LEU A 87 10.73 5.25 34.74
N PHE A 88 11.51 5.90 33.90
CA PHE A 88 11.64 7.36 33.77
C PHE A 88 10.84 7.87 32.57
N LYS A 89 10.16 9.00 32.71
CA LYS A 89 9.32 9.63 31.67
C LYS A 89 9.16 11.13 31.91
N GLY A 90 8.79 11.90 30.89
CA GLY A 90 8.61 13.34 31.03
C GLY A 90 9.90 14.04 31.45
N GLU A 91 9.83 14.98 32.40
CA GLU A 91 11.00 15.72 32.88
C GLU A 91 12.04 14.80 33.55
N ASP A 92 11.61 13.73 34.24
CA ASP A 92 12.51 12.75 34.90
C ASP A 92 13.43 12.01 33.93
N LEU A 93 13.10 11.97 32.63
CA LEU A 93 13.92 11.35 31.59
C LEU A 93 15.11 12.22 31.18
N GLY A 94 15.06 13.53 31.48
CA GLY A 94 16.17 14.46 31.28
C GLY A 94 16.66 14.55 29.83
N ILE A 95 15.75 14.64 28.85
CA ILE A 95 16.11 14.78 27.42
C ILE A 95 16.90 16.08 27.21
N ILE A 96 18.12 15.95 26.66
CA ILE A 96 19.05 17.05 26.37
C ILE A 96 18.90 17.50 24.90
N SER A 97 18.80 16.54 23.98
CA SER A 97 18.66 16.81 22.55
C SER A 97 17.87 15.68 21.86
N GLN A 98 17.29 15.97 20.70
CA GLN A 98 16.57 15.00 19.87
C GLN A 98 17.11 14.99 18.44
N LYS A 99 17.09 13.81 17.82
CA LYS A 99 17.29 13.64 16.37
C LYS A 99 16.27 14.50 15.62
N GLN A 100 16.71 15.17 14.56
CA GLN A 100 15.85 16.00 13.72
C GLN A 100 15.34 15.24 12.50
N ALA A 101 14.24 15.72 11.91
CA ALA A 101 13.61 15.08 10.76
C ALA A 101 14.49 15.05 9.49
N ASP A 102 15.49 15.93 9.40
CA ASP A 102 16.50 15.96 8.32
C ASP A 102 17.67 15.00 8.55
N GLY A 103 17.63 14.20 9.63
CA GLY A 103 18.69 13.27 10.01
C GLY A 103 19.84 13.91 10.80
N SER A 104 19.82 15.22 11.03
CA SER A 104 20.82 15.90 11.85
C SER A 104 20.61 15.67 13.36
N GLY A 105 21.66 15.94 14.14
CA GLY A 105 21.63 15.80 15.59
C GLY A 105 21.59 14.34 16.09
N GLU A 106 21.38 14.20 17.40
CA GLU A 106 21.31 12.91 18.11
C GLU A 106 20.28 13.02 19.24
N THR A 107 19.57 11.92 19.52
CA THR A 107 18.72 11.82 20.71
C THR A 107 19.55 11.45 21.92
N LYS A 108 19.63 12.37 22.89
CA LYS A 108 20.40 12.24 24.13
C LYS A 108 19.56 12.63 25.34
N GLY A 109 19.79 11.94 26.45
CA GLY A 109 19.28 12.36 27.75
C GLY A 109 20.23 11.98 28.87
N GLU A 110 19.97 12.53 30.06
CA GLU A 110 20.71 12.23 31.28
C GLU A 110 19.74 12.05 32.43
N ILE A 111 19.83 10.89 33.09
CA ILE A 111 19.02 10.56 34.26
C ILE A 111 19.91 10.71 35.49
N THR A 112 19.39 11.37 36.52
CA THR A 112 20.02 11.44 37.84
C THR A 112 19.29 10.49 38.80
N VAL A 113 20.02 9.57 39.41
CA VAL A 113 19.48 8.55 40.33
C VAL A 113 20.39 8.39 41.55
N GLU A 114 19.81 7.99 42.68
CA GLU A 114 20.57 7.57 43.86
C GLU A 114 20.73 6.04 43.84
N LEU A 115 21.98 5.56 43.83
CA LEU A 115 22.34 4.14 43.79
C LEU A 115 23.35 3.81 44.89
N LEU A 116 23.54 2.53 45.21
CA LEU A 116 24.58 2.09 46.14
C LEU A 116 25.93 1.98 45.43
N SER A 117 27.00 2.45 46.06
CA SER A 117 28.37 2.28 45.58
C SER A 117 28.77 0.80 45.47
N GLY A 118 29.75 0.50 44.62
CA GLY A 118 30.24 -0.86 44.36
C GLY A 118 30.23 -1.25 42.87
N THR A 119 30.47 -2.53 42.57
CA THR A 119 30.45 -3.05 41.20
C THR A 119 29.04 -3.50 40.82
N LYS A 120 28.48 -2.93 39.76
CA LYS A 120 27.08 -3.14 39.34
C LYS A 120 27.01 -3.60 37.89
N ARG A 121 25.84 -4.11 37.48
CA ARG A 121 25.47 -4.28 36.06
C ARG A 121 24.30 -3.38 35.72
N ILE A 122 24.42 -2.58 34.67
CA ILE A 122 23.40 -1.62 34.25
C ILE A 122 22.86 -1.95 32.86
N TYR A 123 21.53 -2.02 32.78
CA TYR A 123 20.78 -2.23 31.54
C TYR A 123 19.65 -1.20 31.43
N ALA A 124 19.32 -0.80 30.21
CA ALA A 124 18.25 0.16 29.93
C ALA A 124 17.32 -0.35 28.84
N ILE A 125 16.02 -0.20 29.03
CA ILE A 125 14.97 -0.51 28.05
C ILE A 125 14.18 0.77 27.77
N ALA A 126 14.32 1.32 26.57
CA ALA A 126 13.65 2.56 26.17
C ALA A 126 12.38 2.29 25.36
N ASN A 127 11.44 3.24 25.43
CA ASN A 127 10.13 3.17 24.77
C ASN A 127 9.30 1.94 25.18
N VAL A 128 9.31 1.62 26.48
CA VAL A 128 8.43 0.59 27.05
C VAL A 128 6.98 1.00 26.76
N PRO A 129 6.20 0.19 26.01
CA PRO A 129 4.86 0.56 25.59
C PRO A 129 3.90 0.54 26.79
N ASN A 130 2.94 1.46 26.80
CA ASN A 130 1.81 1.44 27.72
C ASN A 130 0.74 0.50 27.15
N GLU A 131 0.91 -0.80 27.34
CA GLU A 131 -0.03 -1.90 27.00
C GLU A 131 -0.47 -2.05 25.52
N SER A 132 0.08 -1.27 24.59
CA SER A 132 -0.49 -1.17 23.23
C SER A 132 0.08 -2.11 22.18
N SER A 133 1.35 -2.52 22.25
CA SER A 133 2.00 -3.29 21.17
C SER A 133 2.70 -4.58 21.66
N ILE A 134 3.01 -4.65 22.96
CA ILE A 134 3.68 -5.77 23.63
C ILE A 134 3.00 -5.98 24.99
N SER A 135 2.51 -7.19 25.28
CA SER A 135 1.63 -7.45 26.43
C SER A 135 2.46 -7.42 27.69
N SER A 136 1.95 -6.70 28.68
CA SER A 136 2.49 -6.77 30.04
C SER A 136 4.00 -6.48 30.15
N LEU A 137 4.63 -5.83 29.15
CA LEU A 137 6.09 -5.64 29.16
C LEU A 137 6.51 -4.90 30.42
N LYS A 138 5.85 -3.78 30.72
CA LYS A 138 6.12 -3.03 31.95
C LYS A 138 5.93 -3.87 33.21
N THR A 139 4.88 -4.69 33.27
CA THR A 139 4.63 -5.58 34.42
C THR A 139 5.74 -6.62 34.55
N SER A 140 6.10 -7.27 33.45
CA SER A 140 7.22 -8.22 33.37
C SER A 140 8.54 -7.57 33.81
N LEU A 141 8.83 -6.35 33.34
CA LEU A 141 10.03 -5.60 33.74
C LEU A 141 10.05 -5.29 35.25
N ASN A 142 8.89 -5.03 35.87
CA ASN A 142 8.80 -4.80 37.31
C ASN A 142 9.08 -6.08 38.11
N GLU A 143 8.65 -7.23 37.61
CA GLU A 143 8.76 -8.55 38.26
C GLU A 143 10.17 -9.16 38.21
N ILE A 144 11.01 -8.78 37.24
CA ILE A 144 12.41 -9.23 37.14
C ILE A 144 13.16 -8.92 38.45
N SER A 145 13.67 -9.94 39.14
CA SER A 145 14.35 -9.80 40.44
C SER A 145 15.87 -9.97 40.38
N ASN A 146 16.41 -10.50 39.28
CA ASN A 146 17.84 -10.72 39.08
C ASN A 146 18.23 -10.57 37.59
N VAL A 147 19.53 -10.51 37.31
CA VAL A 147 20.06 -10.27 35.96
C VAL A 147 19.72 -11.40 34.98
N ASP A 148 19.71 -12.65 35.43
CA ASP A 148 19.39 -13.79 34.57
C ASP A 148 17.93 -13.72 34.08
N GLY A 149 17.00 -13.32 34.96
CA GLY A 149 15.61 -13.08 34.59
C GLY A 149 15.42 -11.96 33.55
N LEU A 150 16.36 -11.00 33.45
CA LEU A 150 16.37 -10.01 32.35
C LEU A 150 16.95 -10.59 31.07
N LEU A 151 18.04 -11.35 31.16
CA LEU A 151 18.73 -11.95 30.01
C LEU A 151 17.91 -13.08 29.35
N GLU A 152 17.07 -13.76 30.13
CA GLU A 152 16.12 -14.77 29.68
C GLU A 152 14.76 -14.18 29.31
N ASN A 153 14.54 -12.86 29.48
CA ASN A 153 13.25 -12.25 29.19
C ASN A 153 12.94 -12.27 27.69
N GLU A 154 11.84 -12.93 27.36
CA GLU A 154 11.31 -13.02 26.01
C GLU A 154 10.13 -12.06 25.85
N VAL A 155 10.11 -11.41 24.70
CA VAL A 155 9.08 -10.45 24.33
C VAL A 155 8.32 -10.98 23.16
N ASN A 156 6.99 -10.99 23.32
CA ASN A 156 6.05 -11.46 22.33
C ASN A 156 5.38 -10.26 21.68
N LEU A 157 5.31 -10.27 20.36
CA LEU A 157 4.49 -9.34 19.61
C LEU A 157 3.03 -9.70 19.92
N ILE A 158 2.24 -8.79 20.55
CA ILE A 158 0.78 -9.04 20.66
C ILE A 158 0.12 -8.87 19.30
N GLN A 159 0.65 -7.92 18.55
CA GLN A 159 0.09 -7.40 17.33
C GLN A 159 0.98 -7.81 16.18
N GLU A 160 0.54 -8.81 15.39
CA GLU A 160 1.23 -9.31 14.19
C GLU A 160 1.23 -8.26 13.06
N THR A 161 2.03 -7.21 13.25
CA THR A 161 2.13 -6.08 12.31
C THR A 161 3.58 -5.85 11.86
N TYR A 162 3.73 -5.56 10.58
CA TYR A 162 4.97 -5.12 9.94
C TYR A 162 5.16 -3.59 10.06
N LEU A 163 4.14 -2.86 10.55
CA LEU A 163 4.15 -1.42 10.76
C LEU A 163 4.49 -1.06 12.21
N ARG A 164 4.94 0.18 12.42
CA ARG A 164 5.24 0.74 13.76
C ARG A 164 4.57 2.10 13.94
N SER A 165 3.25 2.16 13.74
CA SER A 165 2.44 3.40 13.64
C SER A 165 2.50 4.36 14.84
N SER A 166 2.89 3.88 16.03
CA SER A 166 3.11 4.71 17.22
C SER A 166 4.41 5.52 17.17
N GLY A 167 5.37 5.13 16.31
CA GLY A 167 6.71 5.71 16.25
C GLY A 167 7.62 5.36 17.44
N HIS A 168 7.12 4.66 18.46
CA HIS A 168 7.88 4.33 19.68
C HIS A 168 8.55 2.97 19.55
N LEU A 169 9.70 2.90 18.86
CA LEU A 169 10.45 1.67 18.68
C LEU A 169 11.13 1.25 20.00
N LEU A 170 10.97 -0.01 20.38
CA LEU A 170 11.64 -0.58 21.56
C LEU A 170 13.15 -0.54 21.35
N MET A 171 13.88 -0.05 22.35
CA MET A 171 15.34 -0.02 22.31
C MET A 171 15.94 -0.62 23.58
N THR A 172 17.07 -1.29 23.44
CA THR A 172 17.80 -1.87 24.57
C THR A 172 19.24 -1.38 24.60
N GLY A 173 19.75 -1.15 25.81
CA GLY A 173 21.09 -0.66 26.05
C GLY A 173 21.75 -1.45 27.17
N VAL A 174 23.03 -1.76 26.97
CA VAL A 174 23.91 -2.39 27.95
C VAL A 174 25.02 -1.39 28.23
N TYR A 175 25.24 -1.02 29.50
CA TYR A 175 26.34 -0.13 29.85
C TYR A 175 27.66 -0.72 29.33
N GLY A 176 28.52 0.11 28.72
CA GLY A 176 29.78 -0.34 28.12
C GLY A 176 29.65 -1.24 26.87
N GLY A 177 28.43 -1.58 26.46
CA GLY A 177 28.15 -2.50 25.35
C GLY A 177 28.21 -3.98 25.76
N ALA A 178 27.88 -4.87 24.80
CA ALA A 178 27.72 -6.31 25.04
C ALA A 178 28.98 -6.98 25.62
N SER A 179 30.17 -6.53 25.22
CA SER A 179 31.47 -7.07 25.70
C SER A 179 31.72 -6.88 27.19
N THR A 180 31.07 -5.90 27.82
CA THR A 180 31.23 -5.62 29.26
C THR A 180 30.15 -6.29 30.10
N ASN A 181 29.12 -6.87 29.47
CA ASN A 181 27.93 -7.42 30.12
C ASN A 181 27.31 -6.46 31.17
N GLY A 182 27.33 -5.15 30.86
CA GLY A 182 26.75 -4.10 31.70
C GLY A 182 27.61 -3.71 32.91
N VAL A 183 28.77 -4.31 33.12
CA VAL A 183 29.58 -4.13 34.34
C VAL A 183 30.13 -2.70 34.45
N CYS A 184 29.88 -2.05 35.58
CA CYS A 184 30.38 -0.73 35.93
C CYS A 184 30.75 -0.64 37.42
N THR A 185 31.45 0.43 37.79
CA THR A 185 31.78 0.72 39.19
C THR A 185 31.20 2.09 39.58
N ILE A 186 30.48 2.13 40.71
CA ILE A 186 29.91 3.35 41.29
C ILE A 186 30.77 3.76 42.50
N ASP A 187 31.45 4.89 42.38
CA ASP A 187 32.30 5.50 43.40
C ASP A 187 31.46 6.28 44.45
N PRO A 188 31.66 6.06 45.76
CA PRO A 188 31.00 6.77 46.86
C PRO A 188 31.06 8.30 46.79
N ALA A 189 32.06 8.88 46.11
CA ALA A 189 32.20 10.33 45.94
C ALA A 189 31.24 10.93 44.90
N GLY A 190 30.43 10.10 44.24
CA GLY A 190 29.60 10.46 43.10
C GLY A 190 30.21 9.97 41.79
N THR A 191 29.38 9.52 40.85
CA THR A 191 29.86 8.94 39.59
C THR A 191 29.07 9.49 38.39
N ARG A 192 29.79 10.02 37.40
CA ARG A 192 29.24 10.23 36.06
C ARG A 192 29.65 9.05 35.18
N LEU A 193 28.66 8.30 34.73
CA LEU A 193 28.87 7.11 33.91
C LEU A 193 28.92 7.48 32.42
N GLU A 194 29.68 6.70 31.66
CA GLU A 194 29.68 6.82 30.19
C GLU A 194 28.27 6.55 29.61
N PRO A 195 27.92 7.15 28.46
CA PRO A 195 26.59 7.03 27.90
C PRO A 195 26.20 5.58 27.56
N ILE A 196 25.01 5.15 27.96
CA ILE A 196 24.42 3.91 27.46
C ILE A 196 24.01 4.11 26.00
N SER A 197 24.51 3.24 25.13
CA SER A 197 24.11 3.17 23.73
C SER A 197 22.83 2.34 23.59
N LEU A 198 21.72 3.01 23.30
CA LEU A 198 20.43 2.36 23.04
C LEU A 198 20.37 1.91 21.57
N LYS A 199 20.09 0.63 21.35
CA LYS A 199 19.92 0.00 20.04
C LYS A 199 18.49 -0.47 19.88
N ARG A 200 17.89 -0.23 18.72
CA ARG A 200 16.54 -0.73 18.42
C ARG A 200 16.52 -2.26 18.39
N VAL A 201 15.39 -2.82 18.78
CA VAL A 201 15.13 -4.25 18.61
C VAL A 201 14.70 -4.55 17.17
N ASP A 202 14.06 -3.59 16.50
CA ASP A 202 13.66 -3.71 15.10
C ASP A 202 14.83 -3.50 14.12
N ALA A 203 14.79 -4.25 13.02
CA ALA A 203 15.44 -3.94 11.76
C ALA A 203 14.50 -3.11 10.88
N ARG A 204 15.07 -2.22 10.06
CA ARG A 204 14.35 -1.46 9.02
C ARG A 204 14.71 -2.05 7.66
N VAL A 205 13.73 -2.55 6.92
CA VAL A 205 13.92 -3.12 5.59
C VAL A 205 13.22 -2.26 4.56
N THR A 206 13.93 -1.86 3.51
CA THR A 206 13.34 -1.09 2.39
C THR A 206 13.69 -1.72 1.07
N PHE A 207 12.68 -1.82 0.20
CA PHE A 207 12.86 -2.14 -1.20
C PHE A 207 12.66 -0.88 -2.03
N ASN A 208 13.61 -0.62 -2.93
CA ASN A 208 13.48 0.35 -4.02
C ASN A 208 13.36 -0.45 -5.32
N ILE A 209 12.23 -0.30 -6.01
CA ILE A 209 11.91 -1.05 -7.22
C ILE A 209 11.85 -0.07 -8.38
N GLY A 210 12.53 -0.40 -9.46
CA GLY A 210 12.49 0.41 -10.68
C GLY A 210 13.01 -0.36 -11.88
N ILE A 211 12.94 0.28 -13.04
CA ILE A 211 13.48 -0.21 -14.30
C ILE A 211 14.82 0.47 -14.60
N GLU A 212 15.86 -0.28 -14.99
CA GLU A 212 17.24 0.23 -15.14
C GLU A 212 17.35 1.33 -16.22
N LYS A 213 16.48 1.29 -17.24
CA LYS A 213 16.40 2.26 -18.34
C LYS A 213 14.95 2.44 -18.80
N GLY A 214 14.15 3.13 -17.99
CA GLY A 214 12.73 3.40 -18.27
C GLY A 214 12.47 4.53 -19.26
N GLY A 215 11.28 4.54 -19.85
CA GLY A 215 10.80 5.57 -20.77
C GLY A 215 9.42 5.20 -21.34
N THR A 216 9.02 5.86 -22.44
CA THR A 216 7.78 5.52 -23.15
C THR A 216 7.84 4.17 -23.85
N GLU A 217 9.04 3.71 -24.18
CA GLU A 217 9.26 2.42 -24.88
C GLU A 217 9.53 1.27 -23.92
N LYS A 218 9.73 1.53 -22.63
CA LYS A 218 10.06 0.49 -21.65
C LYS A 218 9.62 0.93 -20.25
N LYS A 219 8.71 0.19 -19.64
CA LYS A 219 8.11 0.54 -18.34
C LYS A 219 7.98 -0.69 -17.45
N PHE A 220 8.15 -0.48 -16.16
CA PHE A 220 7.74 -1.43 -15.14
C PHE A 220 6.76 -0.72 -14.18
N THR A 221 5.64 -1.36 -13.88
CA THR A 221 4.64 -0.85 -12.93
C THR A 221 4.49 -1.85 -11.77
N PRO A 222 5.10 -1.59 -10.61
CA PRO A 222 4.91 -2.42 -9.41
C PRO A 222 3.43 -2.44 -8.99
N LYS A 223 2.88 -3.63 -8.71
CA LYS A 223 1.47 -3.85 -8.31
C LYS A 223 1.34 -4.01 -6.80
N LYS A 224 1.83 -5.14 -6.27
CA LYS A 224 1.70 -5.47 -4.84
C LYS A 224 2.96 -6.14 -4.29
N TRP A 225 3.13 -6.09 -2.97
CA TRP A 225 4.19 -6.78 -2.24
C TRP A 225 3.64 -7.45 -0.98
N GLN A 226 4.29 -8.52 -0.55
CA GLN A 226 3.93 -9.29 0.65
C GLN A 226 5.20 -9.85 1.29
N VAL A 227 5.21 -9.93 2.61
CA VAL A 227 6.35 -10.45 3.39
C VAL A 227 5.92 -11.71 4.12
N PHE A 228 6.78 -12.73 4.07
CA PHE A 228 6.57 -14.05 4.65
C PHE A 228 7.64 -14.34 5.69
N ASN A 229 7.29 -15.17 6.68
CA ASN A 229 8.14 -15.57 7.80
C ASN A 229 8.67 -14.39 8.64
N LEU A 230 7.78 -13.52 9.13
CA LEU A 230 8.11 -12.46 10.09
C LEU A 230 8.18 -13.02 11.52
N PRO A 231 9.26 -12.80 12.29
CA PRO A 231 9.37 -13.31 13.66
C PRO A 231 8.38 -12.66 14.64
N LYS A 232 7.76 -13.47 15.50
CA LYS A 232 6.84 -13.05 16.59
C LYS A 232 7.51 -12.88 17.95
N HIS A 233 8.74 -13.36 18.09
CA HIS A 233 9.44 -13.48 19.37
C HIS A 233 10.83 -12.85 19.31
N ILE A 234 11.22 -12.18 20.38
CA ILE A 234 12.55 -11.57 20.48
C ILE A 234 13.06 -11.55 21.91
N SER A 235 14.38 -11.62 22.06
CA SER A 235 15.05 -11.35 23.33
C SER A 235 15.24 -9.85 23.51
N LEU A 236 14.94 -9.30 24.70
CA LEU A 236 15.25 -7.88 25.00
C LEU A 236 16.74 -7.60 24.82
N VAL A 237 17.58 -8.44 25.40
CA VAL A 237 19.04 -8.35 25.28
C VAL A 237 19.50 -9.30 24.17
N SER A 238 20.37 -8.83 23.30
CA SER A 238 20.90 -9.61 22.16
C SER A 238 21.49 -10.95 22.62
N LYS A 239 21.12 -12.04 21.94
CA LYS A 239 21.70 -13.39 22.10
C LYS A 239 22.52 -13.77 20.87
N GLU A 240 23.36 -14.80 20.98
CA GLU A 240 24.15 -15.35 19.86
C GLU A 240 23.28 -16.06 18.80
N SER A 241 22.14 -16.62 19.21
CA SER A 241 21.18 -17.29 18.32
C SER A 241 19.78 -16.73 18.48
N ASP A 242 18.95 -16.91 17.46
CA ASP A 242 17.53 -16.55 17.54
C ASP A 242 16.77 -17.44 18.50
N ILE A 243 15.71 -16.88 19.08
CA ILE A 243 14.74 -17.62 19.90
C ILE A 243 13.69 -18.29 18.99
N ALA A 244 13.24 -17.58 17.94
CA ALA A 244 12.27 -18.12 16.98
C ALA A 244 12.88 -19.28 16.16
N SER A 245 12.28 -20.46 16.24
CA SER A 245 12.85 -21.68 15.65
C SER A 245 11.83 -22.59 14.96
N SER A 246 10.57 -22.56 15.38
CA SER A 246 9.47 -23.33 14.79
C SER A 246 8.59 -22.45 13.88
N GLN A 247 7.78 -23.05 13.00
CA GLN A 247 6.90 -22.29 12.10
C GLN A 247 5.92 -21.39 12.87
N ASP A 248 5.44 -21.83 14.04
CA ASP A 248 4.48 -21.09 14.86
C ASP A 248 5.05 -19.78 15.42
N ASP A 249 6.38 -19.66 15.48
CA ASP A 249 7.12 -18.48 15.91
C ASP A 249 7.16 -17.37 14.85
N TYR A 250 6.57 -17.61 13.68
CA TYR A 250 6.52 -16.68 12.54
C TYR A 250 5.09 -16.44 12.08
N PHE A 251 4.86 -15.29 11.45
CA PHE A 251 3.62 -14.98 10.74
C PHE A 251 3.92 -14.47 9.34
N ASP A 252 2.95 -14.64 8.46
CA ASP A 252 2.95 -14.04 7.14
C ASP A 252 2.02 -12.83 7.15
N MET A 253 2.31 -11.85 6.29
CA MET A 253 1.29 -10.87 5.96
C MET A 253 0.08 -11.62 5.39
N THR A 254 -1.12 -11.34 5.89
CA THR A 254 -2.34 -12.04 5.45
C THR A 254 -2.71 -11.70 4.02
N GLU A 255 -2.49 -10.45 3.62
CA GLU A 255 -2.83 -9.93 2.30
C GLU A 255 -1.69 -9.09 1.70
N PRO A 256 -1.49 -9.13 0.37
CA PRO A 256 -0.49 -8.33 -0.32
C PRO A 256 -0.90 -6.85 -0.38
N VAL A 257 0.07 -5.96 -0.13
CA VAL A 257 -0.14 -4.52 -0.06
C VAL A 257 0.21 -3.87 -1.40
N SER A 258 -0.67 -2.99 -1.89
CA SER A 258 -0.42 -2.21 -3.11
C SER A 258 0.78 -1.28 -2.94
N PHE A 259 1.62 -1.17 -3.99
CA PHE A 259 2.64 -0.12 -4.03
C PHE A 259 2.00 1.26 -4.11
N GLU A 260 2.69 2.28 -3.61
CA GLU A 260 2.42 3.67 -3.97
C GLU A 260 3.50 4.12 -4.97
N THR A 261 3.13 4.48 -6.20
CA THR A 261 4.09 4.90 -7.23
C THR A 261 4.59 6.31 -6.94
N THR A 262 5.90 6.50 -6.78
CA THR A 262 6.46 7.76 -6.26
C THR A 262 7.02 8.70 -7.34
N THR A 263 7.15 8.23 -8.59
CA THR A 263 7.78 9.01 -9.67
C THR A 263 7.18 8.72 -11.04
N THR A 264 7.32 9.68 -11.96
CA THR A 264 6.98 9.54 -13.39
C THR A 264 7.78 8.45 -14.12
N SER A 265 8.92 8.00 -13.55
CA SER A 265 9.74 6.89 -14.07
C SER A 265 9.29 5.49 -13.63
N GLY A 266 8.20 5.36 -12.87
CA GLY A 266 7.71 4.07 -12.36
C GLY A 266 8.53 3.49 -11.21
N GLN A 267 9.33 4.32 -10.52
CA GLN A 267 10.00 3.89 -9.29
C GLN A 267 9.04 3.88 -8.11
N SER A 268 9.05 2.79 -7.36
CA SER A 268 8.26 2.62 -6.14
C SER A 268 9.15 2.12 -5.02
N SER A 269 8.79 2.44 -3.80
CA SER A 269 9.47 1.89 -2.63
C SER A 269 8.48 1.61 -1.51
N PHE A 270 8.83 0.64 -0.68
CA PHE A 270 8.14 0.40 0.58
C PHE A 270 9.15 0.10 1.67
N THR A 271 8.74 0.38 2.91
CA THR A 271 9.53 0.11 4.10
C THR A 271 8.67 -0.68 5.08
N PHE A 272 9.26 -1.69 5.70
CA PHE A 272 8.66 -2.41 6.82
C PHE A 272 9.68 -2.62 7.94
N TYR A 273 9.17 -2.96 9.12
CA TYR A 273 9.97 -3.25 10.30
C TYR A 273 9.75 -4.69 10.74
N MET A 274 10.82 -5.35 11.15
CA MET A 274 10.78 -6.72 11.65
C MET A 274 11.79 -6.91 12.77
N TRP A 275 11.58 -7.93 13.60
CA TRP A 275 12.58 -8.37 14.56
C TRP A 275 13.65 -9.23 13.89
N GLU A 276 14.72 -9.55 14.62
CA GLU A 276 15.86 -10.27 14.07
C GLU A 276 15.47 -11.68 13.58
N ASN A 277 16.00 -12.06 12.42
CA ASN A 277 15.87 -13.41 11.84
C ASN A 277 17.20 -13.77 11.17
N ARG A 278 18.01 -14.57 11.85
CA ARG A 278 19.37 -14.96 11.48
C ARG A 278 19.38 -16.40 11.00
N LYS A 279 19.41 -16.57 9.69
CA LYS A 279 19.52 -17.87 9.01
C LYS A 279 20.75 -17.89 8.10
N SER A 280 21.25 -19.09 7.82
CA SER A 280 22.34 -19.27 6.86
C SER A 280 22.20 -20.60 6.14
N ALA A 281 22.45 -20.58 4.84
CA ALA A 281 22.49 -21.77 4.02
C ALA A 281 23.91 -22.32 3.88
N GLN A 282 24.04 -23.54 3.39
CA GLN A 282 25.32 -24.09 2.92
C GLN A 282 25.15 -24.58 1.49
N GLY A 283 26.18 -24.38 0.65
CA GLY A 283 26.25 -25.00 -0.67
C GLY A 283 25.80 -24.15 -1.85
N LEU A 284 25.40 -22.88 -1.68
CA LEU A 284 25.14 -22.01 -2.83
C LEU A 284 26.44 -21.59 -3.53
N THR A 285 26.42 -21.68 -4.86
CA THR A 285 27.49 -21.27 -5.78
C THR A 285 27.18 -19.93 -6.46
N VAL A 286 25.89 -19.63 -6.70
CA VAL A 286 25.42 -18.37 -7.29
C VAL A 286 24.21 -17.82 -6.52
N TYR A 287 23.92 -16.53 -6.68
CA TYR A 287 22.86 -15.87 -5.91
C TYR A 287 21.46 -16.40 -6.26
N GLN A 288 21.22 -16.70 -7.54
CA GLN A 288 19.92 -17.14 -8.06
C GLN A 288 19.43 -18.46 -7.49
N GLU A 289 20.33 -19.28 -6.93
CA GLU A 289 19.98 -20.54 -6.28
C GLU A 289 19.15 -20.33 -5.00
N ARG A 290 19.15 -19.13 -4.42
CA ARG A 290 18.37 -18.82 -3.21
C ARG A 290 16.88 -19.03 -3.40
N GLU A 291 16.39 -18.85 -4.62
CA GLU A 291 14.97 -19.00 -4.97
C GLU A 291 14.67 -20.32 -5.69
N MET A 292 15.65 -21.20 -5.90
CA MET A 292 15.44 -22.45 -6.62
C MET A 292 14.54 -23.42 -5.82
N GLN A 293 13.55 -24.00 -6.50
CA GLN A 293 12.59 -24.94 -5.92
C GLN A 293 12.74 -26.36 -6.46
N ASP A 294 12.27 -27.35 -5.71
CA ASP A 294 12.22 -28.74 -6.14
C ASP A 294 11.17 -28.92 -7.26
N LYS A 295 11.58 -29.44 -8.42
CA LYS A 295 10.74 -29.65 -9.61
C LYS A 295 10.61 -31.15 -9.96
N THR A 296 10.57 -32.03 -8.96
CA THR A 296 10.51 -33.50 -9.17
C THR A 296 9.10 -34.09 -9.22
N THR A 297 8.07 -33.35 -8.77
CA THR A 297 6.70 -33.86 -8.68
C THR A 297 5.94 -33.61 -9.99
N PRO A 298 5.43 -34.65 -10.69
CA PRO A 298 4.64 -34.45 -11.91
C PRO A 298 3.33 -33.70 -11.66
N ASN A 299 2.94 -32.86 -12.61
CA ASN A 299 1.68 -32.13 -12.57
C ASN A 299 0.51 -33.06 -12.99
N PRO A 300 -0.47 -33.35 -12.09
CA PRO A 300 -1.54 -34.29 -12.40
C PRO A 300 -2.52 -33.77 -13.48
N SER A 301 -2.56 -32.46 -13.70
CA SER A 301 -3.44 -31.81 -14.68
C SER A 301 -2.78 -31.64 -16.05
N HIS A 302 -1.45 -31.74 -16.12
CA HIS A 302 -0.68 -31.46 -17.34
C HIS A 302 0.46 -32.47 -17.53
N LEU A 303 0.22 -33.49 -18.38
CA LEU A 303 1.21 -34.53 -18.68
C LEU A 303 2.49 -33.94 -19.27
N GLY A 304 3.65 -34.31 -18.71
CA GLY A 304 4.96 -33.81 -19.12
C GLY A 304 5.46 -32.58 -18.34
N TYR A 305 4.62 -32.00 -17.48
CA TYR A 305 4.95 -30.86 -16.64
C TYR A 305 5.12 -31.25 -15.17
N VAL A 306 5.69 -30.35 -14.36
CA VAL A 306 5.95 -30.52 -12.92
C VAL A 306 5.25 -29.45 -12.09
N VAL A 307 5.32 -29.55 -10.76
CA VAL A 307 4.85 -28.51 -9.83
C VAL A 307 6.01 -28.07 -8.92
N ASN A 308 6.03 -26.79 -8.54
CA ASN A 308 7.05 -26.26 -7.64
C ASN A 308 6.87 -26.76 -6.20
N GLY A 309 7.93 -27.35 -5.66
CA GLY A 309 8.03 -27.86 -4.30
C GLY A 309 8.72 -26.87 -3.34
N ALA A 310 9.37 -27.40 -2.30
CA ALA A 310 10.10 -26.58 -1.33
C ALA A 310 11.34 -25.91 -1.96
N PHE A 311 11.79 -24.79 -1.37
CA PHE A 311 13.08 -24.19 -1.72
C PHE A 311 14.21 -25.18 -1.40
N LEU A 312 15.12 -25.38 -2.36
CA LEU A 312 16.22 -26.33 -2.25
C LEU A 312 17.35 -25.81 -1.34
N TYR A 313 17.61 -24.50 -1.40
CA TYR A 313 18.78 -23.89 -0.76
C TYR A 313 18.44 -22.85 0.31
N ALA A 314 17.30 -22.15 0.20
CA ALA A 314 16.88 -21.23 1.25
C ALA A 314 16.55 -22.00 2.53
N PRO A 315 17.09 -21.59 3.69
CA PRO A 315 16.74 -22.23 4.96
C PRO A 315 15.25 -22.05 5.27
N ALA A 316 14.63 -23.07 5.87
CA ALA A 316 13.28 -22.96 6.39
C ALA A 316 13.13 -21.74 7.31
N ASN A 317 11.97 -21.08 7.23
CA ASN A 317 11.60 -19.90 8.02
C ASN A 317 12.50 -18.67 7.79
N SER A 318 13.30 -18.65 6.72
CA SER A 318 13.96 -17.42 6.29
C SER A 318 12.91 -16.44 5.74
N THR A 319 13.05 -15.15 6.09
CA THR A 319 12.12 -14.11 5.65
C THR A 319 12.35 -13.82 4.17
N TYR A 320 11.26 -13.74 3.40
CA TYR A 320 11.30 -13.37 1.99
C TYR A 320 10.15 -12.44 1.62
N VAL A 321 10.33 -11.76 0.50
CA VAL A 321 9.37 -10.83 -0.09
C VAL A 321 8.91 -11.37 -1.42
N VAL A 322 7.60 -11.39 -1.65
CA VAL A 322 7.01 -11.59 -2.98
C VAL A 322 6.53 -10.24 -3.49
N LEU A 323 6.92 -9.87 -4.71
CA LEU A 323 6.51 -8.64 -5.38
C LEU A 323 5.96 -8.94 -6.77
N THR A 324 4.91 -8.24 -7.17
CA THR A 324 4.26 -8.40 -8.48
C THR A 324 4.32 -7.09 -9.27
N GLY A 325 4.30 -7.17 -10.60
CA GLY A 325 4.25 -5.98 -11.45
C GLY A 325 3.96 -6.26 -12.91
N ASP A 326 3.69 -5.19 -13.67
CA ASP A 326 3.57 -5.22 -15.13
C ASP A 326 4.85 -4.74 -15.79
N TYR A 327 5.33 -5.49 -16.77
CA TYR A 327 6.38 -5.08 -17.70
C TYR A 327 5.77 -4.71 -19.05
N TYR A 328 6.25 -3.63 -19.65
CA TYR A 328 5.94 -3.23 -21.02
C TYR A 328 7.22 -2.83 -21.75
N GLU A 329 7.36 -3.25 -23.01
CA GLU A 329 8.45 -2.87 -23.89
C GLU A 329 7.98 -2.77 -25.35
N LYS A 330 8.30 -1.66 -26.00
CA LYS A 330 8.16 -1.47 -27.44
C LYS A 330 9.51 -1.68 -28.10
N TYR A 331 9.59 -2.57 -29.07
CA TYR A 331 10.84 -2.96 -29.71
C TYR A 331 10.67 -3.11 -31.23
N THR A 332 11.78 -3.18 -31.96
CA THR A 332 11.76 -3.40 -33.42
C THR A 332 12.47 -4.70 -33.74
N GLU A 333 11.80 -5.55 -34.50
CA GLU A 333 12.32 -6.82 -34.99
C GLU A 333 12.04 -6.89 -36.50
N ASP A 334 13.06 -7.17 -37.31
CA ASP A 334 12.97 -7.21 -38.77
C ASP A 334 12.32 -5.97 -39.43
N GLY A 335 12.51 -4.79 -38.81
CA GLY A 335 11.94 -3.52 -39.28
C GLY A 335 10.46 -3.31 -38.94
N VAL A 336 9.84 -4.24 -38.21
CA VAL A 336 8.47 -4.14 -37.69
C VAL A 336 8.53 -3.77 -36.22
N THR A 337 7.78 -2.74 -35.83
CA THR A 337 7.61 -2.39 -34.43
C THR A 337 6.63 -3.36 -33.77
N LYS A 338 7.05 -3.97 -32.67
CA LYS A 338 6.29 -4.90 -31.85
C LYS A 338 6.22 -4.41 -30.41
N GLU A 339 5.32 -5.00 -29.65
CA GLU A 339 5.09 -4.70 -28.24
C GLU A 339 5.18 -5.99 -27.42
N ARG A 340 5.86 -5.93 -26.29
CA ARG A 340 6.00 -7.02 -25.32
C ARG A 340 5.39 -6.58 -24.00
N THR A 341 4.48 -7.37 -23.46
CA THR A 341 3.95 -7.19 -22.11
C THR A 341 4.27 -8.41 -21.26
N ALA A 342 4.39 -8.24 -19.95
CA ALA A 342 4.43 -9.37 -19.04
C ALA A 342 3.82 -9.05 -17.67
N ASP A 343 2.97 -9.96 -17.17
CA ASP A 343 2.63 -10.04 -15.76
C ASP A 343 3.75 -10.83 -15.06
N VAL A 344 4.47 -10.23 -14.11
CA VAL A 344 5.63 -10.86 -13.45
C VAL A 344 5.51 -10.89 -11.93
N THR A 345 6.07 -11.94 -11.35
CA THR A 345 6.22 -12.16 -9.91
C THR A 345 7.70 -12.36 -9.60
N TYR A 346 8.20 -11.69 -8.56
CA TYR A 346 9.55 -11.91 -8.05
C TYR A 346 9.53 -12.31 -6.58
N THR A 347 10.29 -13.33 -6.24
CA THR A 347 10.55 -13.78 -4.87
C THR A 347 11.97 -13.36 -4.49
N VAL A 348 12.15 -12.76 -3.30
CA VAL A 348 13.45 -12.27 -2.84
C VAL A 348 13.64 -12.61 -1.36
N HIS A 349 14.54 -13.53 -1.04
CA HIS A 349 14.93 -13.80 0.35
C HIS A 349 15.82 -12.71 0.93
N LEU A 350 15.57 -12.31 2.18
CA LEU A 350 16.37 -11.32 2.90
C LEU A 350 17.76 -11.87 3.31
N GLY A 351 18.75 -10.99 3.46
CA GLY A 351 20.12 -11.29 3.91
C GLY A 351 21.16 -10.30 3.39
N TYR A 352 22.38 -10.32 3.93
CA TYR A 352 23.45 -9.39 3.52
C TYR A 352 24.24 -9.91 2.32
N ALA A 353 23.80 -9.56 1.11
CA ALA A 353 24.50 -9.90 -0.13
C ALA A 353 25.63 -8.90 -0.45
N LYS A 354 26.76 -8.94 0.28
CA LYS A 354 27.96 -8.17 -0.11
C LYS A 354 29.17 -9.07 -0.37
N LEU A 355 29.84 -8.78 -1.49
CA LEU A 355 31.11 -9.39 -1.89
C LEU A 355 32.21 -9.17 -0.84
N VAL A 356 32.73 -10.27 -0.29
CA VAL A 356 34.10 -10.35 0.24
C VAL A 356 34.75 -11.59 -0.37
N ASN A 357 35.78 -11.40 -1.18
CA ASN A 357 36.63 -12.49 -1.72
C ASN A 357 35.93 -13.62 -2.51
N GLY A 358 34.90 -13.32 -3.31
CA GLY A 358 34.45 -14.21 -4.38
C GLY A 358 33.27 -15.15 -4.09
N THR A 359 32.65 -15.13 -2.90
CA THR A 359 31.30 -15.71 -2.67
C THR A 359 30.67 -15.10 -1.40
N LEU A 360 29.33 -14.92 -1.35
CA LEU A 360 28.47 -15.11 -0.16
C LEU A 360 26.97 -14.97 -0.52
N ALA A 361 26.41 -15.97 -1.20
CA ALA A 361 24.96 -16.14 -1.39
C ALA A 361 24.25 -16.82 -0.19
N ASN A 362 25.03 -17.26 0.82
CA ASN A 362 24.57 -18.06 1.95
C ASN A 362 24.03 -17.23 3.15
N ASP A 363 24.18 -15.91 3.14
CA ASP A 363 23.74 -15.04 4.24
C ASP A 363 22.24 -14.74 4.10
N PHE A 364 21.44 -15.14 5.10
CA PHE A 364 20.01 -14.85 5.19
C PHE A 364 19.68 -14.07 6.48
N ASN A 365 20.66 -13.33 7.02
CA ASN A 365 20.54 -12.65 8.31
C ASN A 365 19.88 -11.29 8.21
N THR A 366 18.87 -11.08 9.05
CA THR A 366 18.29 -9.78 9.39
C THR A 366 18.59 -9.45 10.84
N GLU A 367 19.42 -8.44 11.07
CA GLU A 367 19.95 -8.06 12.39
C GLU A 367 19.18 -6.88 13.00
N ARG A 368 18.97 -6.90 14.31
CA ARG A 368 18.39 -5.76 15.05
C ARG A 368 19.20 -4.47 14.85
N ASN A 369 18.53 -3.31 14.95
CA ASN A 369 19.15 -1.99 14.79
C ASN A 369 19.92 -1.80 13.48
N THR A 370 19.55 -2.53 12.42
CA THR A 370 20.18 -2.47 11.10
C THR A 370 19.19 -1.96 10.06
N THR A 371 19.68 -1.19 9.09
CA THR A 371 18.89 -0.78 7.91
C THR A 371 19.35 -1.58 6.70
N TYR A 372 18.42 -2.29 6.08
CA TYR A 372 18.62 -3.01 4.82
C TYR A 372 17.93 -2.25 3.68
N ILE A 373 18.64 -2.05 2.58
CA ILE A 373 18.11 -1.45 1.36
C ILE A 373 18.34 -2.40 0.19
N TYR A 374 17.26 -2.95 -0.35
CA TYR A 374 17.25 -3.79 -1.53
C TYR A 374 16.90 -2.93 -2.75
N ASN A 375 17.83 -2.80 -3.69
CA ASN A 375 17.59 -2.09 -4.95
C ASN A 375 17.28 -3.11 -6.04
N VAL A 376 16.00 -3.27 -6.37
CA VAL A 376 15.50 -4.19 -7.40
C VAL A 376 15.39 -3.42 -8.72
N ASN A 377 16.34 -3.67 -9.62
CA ASN A 377 16.41 -3.02 -10.94
C ASN A 377 15.99 -4.01 -12.04
N ILE A 378 14.76 -3.88 -12.52
CA ILE A 378 14.23 -4.72 -13.60
C ILE A 378 14.90 -4.33 -14.92
N LYS A 379 15.44 -5.33 -15.64
CA LYS A 379 16.16 -5.11 -16.91
C LYS A 379 15.32 -5.43 -18.13
N ASN A 380 14.70 -6.60 -18.15
CA ASN A 380 13.84 -7.15 -19.19
C ASN A 380 13.22 -8.45 -18.65
N VAL A 381 12.51 -9.18 -19.52
CA VAL A 381 11.89 -10.47 -19.21
C VAL A 381 12.53 -11.62 -20.00
N ASN A 382 13.78 -11.47 -20.44
CA ASN A 382 14.43 -12.43 -21.32
C ASN A 382 14.72 -13.77 -20.64
N ASP A 383 14.98 -13.76 -19.34
CA ASP A 383 15.25 -14.97 -18.56
C ASP A 383 14.00 -15.85 -18.47
N ILE A 384 12.84 -15.24 -18.15
CA ILE A 384 11.51 -15.88 -18.20
C ILE A 384 11.22 -16.40 -19.61
N ARG A 385 11.53 -15.60 -20.64
CA ARG A 385 11.36 -16.02 -22.05
C ARG A 385 12.24 -17.21 -22.40
N LEU A 386 13.49 -17.24 -21.93
CA LEU A 386 14.44 -18.33 -22.18
C LEU A 386 13.98 -19.62 -21.51
N GLU A 387 13.42 -19.53 -20.31
CA GLU A 387 12.86 -20.69 -19.61
C GLU A 387 11.79 -21.40 -20.44
N VAL A 388 10.80 -20.64 -20.89
CA VAL A 388 9.72 -21.17 -21.74
C VAL A 388 10.26 -21.76 -23.05
N THR A 389 11.05 -20.97 -23.79
CA THR A 389 11.53 -21.40 -25.12
C THR A 389 12.49 -22.59 -25.05
N SER A 390 13.31 -22.69 -24.00
CA SER A 390 14.22 -23.84 -23.83
C SER A 390 13.47 -25.14 -23.60
N PHE A 391 12.33 -25.10 -22.88
CA PHE A 391 11.48 -26.25 -22.64
C PHE A 391 10.84 -26.81 -23.90
N GLU A 392 10.35 -25.93 -24.77
CA GLU A 392 9.80 -26.33 -26.07
C GLU A 392 10.88 -26.94 -26.98
N ASP A 393 12.12 -26.47 -26.90
CA ASP A 393 13.28 -27.05 -27.59
C ASP A 393 13.79 -28.37 -26.96
N GLY A 394 13.16 -28.84 -25.86
CA GLY A 394 13.51 -30.08 -25.15
C GLY A 394 14.68 -29.95 -24.16
N GLU A 395 15.10 -28.73 -23.85
CA GLU A 395 16.02 -28.40 -22.76
C GLU A 395 15.23 -27.92 -21.53
N SER A 396 15.80 -27.81 -20.33
CA SER A 396 15.12 -27.12 -19.21
C SER A 396 16.12 -26.19 -18.54
N LYS A 397 16.06 -24.91 -18.90
CA LYS A 397 16.96 -23.87 -18.39
C LYS A 397 16.18 -22.82 -17.63
N GLU A 398 16.46 -22.70 -16.34
CA GLU A 398 15.82 -21.72 -15.46
C GLU A 398 16.90 -20.79 -14.89
N PRO A 399 17.31 -19.75 -15.64
CA PRO A 399 18.42 -18.88 -15.23
C PRO A 399 18.09 -17.98 -14.03
N SER A 400 16.80 -17.74 -13.76
CA SER A 400 16.33 -16.86 -12.69
C SER A 400 15.11 -17.46 -11.96
N PRO A 401 15.30 -18.49 -11.10
CA PRO A 401 14.19 -19.18 -10.39
C PRO A 401 13.33 -18.29 -9.50
N GLY A 402 13.82 -17.12 -9.13
CA GLY A 402 13.06 -16.13 -8.36
C GLY A 402 12.18 -15.22 -9.20
N ALA A 403 12.07 -15.42 -10.51
CA ALA A 403 11.34 -14.56 -11.44
C ALA A 403 10.46 -15.39 -12.38
N GLU A 404 9.15 -15.24 -12.23
CA GLU A 404 8.14 -15.95 -13.03
C GLU A 404 7.25 -14.97 -13.78
N GLY A 405 6.69 -15.37 -14.91
CA GLY A 405 5.71 -14.51 -15.58
C GLY A 405 5.12 -14.98 -16.90
N ASN A 406 4.03 -14.32 -17.27
CA ASN A 406 3.31 -14.56 -18.52
C ASN A 406 3.66 -13.47 -19.53
N ILE A 407 4.44 -13.83 -20.55
CA ILE A 407 4.91 -12.92 -21.59
C ILE A 407 3.96 -12.96 -22.79
N VAL A 408 3.65 -11.79 -23.33
CA VAL A 408 2.97 -11.63 -24.60
C VAL A 408 3.85 -10.80 -25.53
N GLU A 409 4.07 -11.29 -26.74
CA GLU A 409 4.73 -10.57 -27.84
C GLU A 409 3.70 -10.36 -28.96
N THR A 410 3.36 -9.11 -29.25
CA THR A 410 2.30 -8.77 -30.19
C THR A 410 2.74 -7.76 -31.23
N ASP A 411 2.17 -7.84 -32.44
CA ASP A 411 2.39 -6.84 -33.48
C ASP A 411 1.67 -5.51 -33.16
N LYS A 412 0.56 -5.58 -32.41
CA LYS A 412 -0.20 -4.39 -32.00
C LYS A 412 -0.98 -4.61 -30.69
N PHE A 413 -0.75 -3.72 -29.72
CA PHE A 413 -1.43 -3.73 -28.42
C PHE A 413 -2.50 -2.63 -28.31
N TYR A 414 -3.67 -2.99 -27.77
CA TYR A 414 -4.78 -2.08 -27.42
C TYR A 414 -5.05 -2.14 -25.91
N PRO A 415 -4.45 -1.24 -25.12
CA PRO A 415 -4.77 -1.08 -23.71
C PRO A 415 -6.05 -0.24 -23.55
N LEU A 416 -7.10 -0.85 -23.01
CA LEU A 416 -8.42 -0.26 -22.89
C LEU A 416 -8.83 -0.13 -21.42
N ASP A 417 -9.74 0.79 -21.11
CA ASP A 417 -10.36 0.89 -19.78
C ASP A 417 -11.75 0.23 -19.76
N ALA A 418 -12.39 0.26 -18.60
CA ALA A 418 -13.55 -0.58 -18.30
C ALA A 418 -14.85 -0.15 -18.99
N HIS A 419 -14.88 1.01 -19.64
CA HIS A 419 -16.06 1.51 -20.34
C HIS A 419 -16.14 1.02 -21.79
N PHE A 420 -17.16 1.46 -22.52
CA PHE A 420 -17.25 1.18 -23.96
C PHE A 420 -16.09 1.82 -24.70
N GLU A 421 -15.48 1.06 -25.60
CA GLU A 421 -14.30 1.48 -26.35
C GLU A 421 -14.45 1.12 -27.83
N HIS A 422 -13.76 1.87 -28.69
CA HIS A 422 -13.70 1.56 -30.11
C HIS A 422 -12.37 2.01 -30.73
N ASP A 423 -11.83 1.22 -31.65
CA ASP A 423 -10.66 1.63 -32.42
C ASP A 423 -10.60 0.97 -33.82
N ILE A 424 -9.72 1.46 -34.69
CA ILE A 424 -9.43 0.87 -35.99
C ILE A 424 -8.42 -0.26 -35.83
N ILE A 425 -8.81 -1.44 -36.30
CA ILE A 425 -7.96 -2.63 -36.33
C ILE A 425 -7.67 -3.04 -37.78
N VAL A 426 -6.41 -3.42 -38.04
CA VAL A 426 -5.93 -3.79 -39.37
C VAL A 426 -5.30 -5.16 -39.32
N PHE A 427 -5.76 -6.07 -40.17
CA PHE A 427 -5.14 -7.39 -40.36
C PHE A 427 -4.44 -7.44 -41.71
N ASN A 428 -3.19 -7.87 -41.71
CA ASN A 428 -2.44 -8.11 -42.94
C ASN A 428 -2.44 -9.60 -43.28
N LYS A 429 -2.66 -9.94 -44.55
CA LYS A 429 -2.71 -11.33 -45.03
C LYS A 429 -1.47 -12.15 -44.64
N LYS A 430 -0.28 -11.55 -44.59
CA LYS A 430 0.96 -12.26 -44.21
C LYS A 430 0.98 -12.71 -42.75
N ALA A 431 0.27 -12.01 -41.86
CA ALA A 431 0.22 -12.34 -40.44
C ALA A 431 -0.66 -13.58 -40.14
N LEU A 432 -1.39 -14.10 -41.13
CA LEU A 432 -2.18 -15.32 -41.00
C LEU A 432 -1.35 -16.60 -41.11
N GLU A 433 -0.15 -16.54 -41.69
CA GLU A 433 0.69 -17.72 -41.91
C GLU A 433 1.17 -18.28 -40.56
N GLY A 434 0.61 -19.43 -40.14
CA GLY A 434 0.97 -20.12 -38.90
C GLY A 434 0.21 -19.67 -37.64
N ARG A 435 -0.80 -18.81 -37.76
CA ARG A 435 -1.63 -18.29 -36.66
C ARG A 435 -3.10 -18.40 -37.03
N ALA A 436 -3.87 -19.27 -36.36
CA ALA A 436 -5.26 -19.57 -36.76
C ALA A 436 -6.27 -19.59 -35.59
N GLY A 437 -5.86 -19.14 -34.41
CA GLY A 437 -6.72 -19.12 -33.24
C GLY A 437 -6.69 -17.79 -32.49
N PHE A 438 -7.44 -17.75 -31.40
CA PHE A 438 -7.46 -16.67 -30.45
C PHE A 438 -7.39 -17.21 -29.03
N LYS A 439 -6.77 -16.45 -28.12
CA LYS A 439 -6.70 -16.78 -26.69
C LYS A 439 -7.60 -15.83 -25.92
N LEU A 440 -8.41 -16.39 -25.03
CA LEU A 440 -9.16 -15.64 -24.03
C LEU A 440 -8.50 -15.80 -22.67
N LYS A 441 -8.47 -14.72 -21.91
CA LYS A 441 -8.18 -14.71 -20.47
C LYS A 441 -9.17 -13.76 -19.82
N THR A 442 -10.21 -14.28 -19.18
CA THR A 442 -11.25 -13.49 -18.52
C THR A 442 -11.54 -14.04 -17.12
N PRO A 443 -12.32 -13.34 -16.27
CA PRO A 443 -12.75 -13.88 -14.98
C PRO A 443 -13.61 -15.16 -15.07
N PHE A 444 -14.11 -15.51 -16.27
CA PHE A 444 -15.02 -16.64 -16.46
C PHE A 444 -14.44 -17.75 -17.34
N GLN A 445 -13.50 -17.43 -18.24
CA GLN A 445 -12.92 -18.40 -19.16
C GLN A 445 -11.48 -18.03 -19.53
N GLU A 446 -10.61 -19.03 -19.50
CA GLU A 446 -9.27 -18.95 -20.08
C GLU A 446 -9.06 -20.13 -21.02
N GLY A 447 -8.50 -19.87 -22.19
CA GLY A 447 -8.25 -20.92 -23.18
C GLY A 447 -7.75 -20.38 -24.52
N TYR A 448 -7.04 -21.23 -25.26
CA TYR A 448 -6.67 -21.00 -26.65
C TYR A 448 -7.62 -21.76 -27.56
N PHE A 449 -8.30 -21.07 -28.48
CA PHE A 449 -9.32 -21.62 -29.36
C PHE A 449 -8.91 -21.43 -30.82
N SER A 450 -9.06 -22.48 -31.64
CA SER A 450 -8.66 -22.42 -33.04
C SER A 450 -9.75 -22.96 -33.95
N ILE A 451 -9.79 -22.44 -35.18
CA ILE A 451 -10.64 -22.97 -36.26
C ILE A 451 -9.93 -24.07 -37.07
N ASP A 452 -8.63 -24.28 -36.87
CA ASP A 452 -7.79 -25.24 -37.64
C ASP A 452 -7.10 -26.28 -36.74
N GLU A 453 -7.63 -26.55 -35.54
CA GLU A 453 -7.13 -27.58 -34.61
C GLU A 453 -5.61 -27.49 -34.34
N ALA A 454 -5.12 -26.29 -34.03
CA ALA A 454 -3.72 -26.09 -33.65
C ALA A 454 -3.37 -26.88 -32.38
N ALA A 455 -2.11 -27.33 -32.26
CA ALA A 455 -1.65 -28.06 -31.08
C ALA A 455 -1.90 -27.24 -29.80
N GLY A 456 -2.50 -27.88 -28.79
CA GLY A 456 -2.86 -27.22 -27.52
C GLY A 456 -4.11 -26.32 -27.57
N SER A 457 -4.79 -26.20 -28.73
CA SER A 457 -6.03 -25.44 -28.86
C SER A 457 -7.28 -26.29 -28.56
N GLN A 458 -8.33 -25.62 -28.08
CA GLN A 458 -9.68 -26.14 -27.95
C GLN A 458 -10.52 -25.78 -29.20
N PRO A 459 -11.57 -26.55 -29.52
CA PRO A 459 -12.54 -26.17 -30.54
C PRO A 459 -13.19 -24.82 -30.24
N ILE A 460 -13.41 -24.00 -31.27
CA ILE A 460 -14.06 -22.69 -31.09
C ILE A 460 -15.46 -22.77 -30.47
N SER A 461 -16.16 -23.90 -30.64
CA SER A 461 -17.47 -24.17 -30.02
C SER A 461 -17.46 -24.17 -28.50
N ASP A 462 -16.28 -24.32 -27.89
CA ASP A 462 -16.10 -24.34 -26.44
C ASP A 462 -15.88 -22.91 -25.88
N ALA A 463 -15.57 -21.94 -26.75
CA ALA A 463 -15.45 -20.54 -26.37
C ALA A 463 -16.84 -19.95 -26.05
N LYS A 464 -16.94 -19.18 -24.97
CA LYS A 464 -18.20 -18.59 -24.49
C LYS A 464 -18.05 -17.11 -24.11
N ASP A 465 -16.95 -16.74 -23.46
CA ASP A 465 -16.73 -15.36 -22.98
C ASP A 465 -15.95 -14.50 -23.99
N TYR A 466 -16.40 -14.49 -25.25
CA TYR A 466 -15.81 -13.69 -26.33
C TYR A 466 -16.72 -12.59 -26.88
N GLU A 467 -18.01 -12.59 -26.51
CA GLU A 467 -19.03 -11.70 -27.09
C GLU A 467 -18.86 -10.23 -26.69
N TRP A 468 -17.87 -9.90 -25.86
CA TRP A 468 -17.58 -8.52 -25.46
C TRP A 468 -16.72 -7.75 -26.48
N VAL A 469 -16.31 -8.40 -27.59
CA VAL A 469 -15.60 -7.75 -28.71
C VAL A 469 -16.35 -8.00 -30.02
N HIS A 470 -16.61 -6.89 -30.72
CA HIS A 470 -17.37 -6.86 -31.97
C HIS A 470 -16.57 -6.18 -33.07
N PHE A 471 -16.74 -6.61 -34.32
CA PHE A 471 -16.03 -6.05 -35.46
C PHE A 471 -17.00 -5.60 -36.55
N ARG A 472 -16.76 -4.43 -37.13
CA ARG A 472 -17.48 -3.95 -38.32
C ARG A 472 -16.49 -3.58 -39.41
N ARG A 473 -16.54 -4.32 -40.52
CA ARG A 473 -15.65 -4.09 -41.66
C ARG A 473 -15.94 -2.73 -42.30
N HIS A 474 -14.88 -2.05 -42.71
CA HIS A 474 -15.01 -0.82 -43.51
C HIS A 474 -15.41 -1.14 -44.94
N GLU A 475 -15.87 -0.14 -45.67
CA GLU A 475 -16.07 -0.26 -47.12
C GLU A 475 -14.81 0.14 -47.89
N LYS A 476 -14.54 -0.56 -48.99
CA LYS A 476 -13.44 -0.21 -49.90
C LYS A 476 -13.87 0.88 -50.87
N ASN A 477 -13.07 1.92 -50.99
CA ASN A 477 -13.15 2.86 -52.10
C ASN A 477 -11.97 2.64 -53.03
N LYS A 478 -12.21 2.31 -54.31
CA LYS A 478 -11.17 2.01 -55.31
C LYS A 478 -10.12 0.98 -54.83
N ASN A 479 -10.56 -0.09 -54.17
CA ASN A 479 -9.73 -1.15 -53.59
C ASN A 479 -8.80 -0.71 -52.45
N VAL A 480 -9.13 0.35 -51.69
CA VAL A 480 -8.41 0.75 -50.48
C VAL A 480 -9.42 1.10 -49.39
N TYR A 481 -9.11 0.75 -48.14
CA TYR A 481 -9.93 1.11 -46.98
C TYR A 481 -9.65 2.55 -46.51
N SER A 482 -10.71 3.29 -46.19
CA SER A 482 -10.58 4.54 -45.42
C SER A 482 -10.25 4.22 -43.96
N ARG A 483 -9.47 5.09 -43.31
CA ARG A 483 -9.14 5.00 -41.88
C ARG A 483 -9.43 6.31 -41.14
N SER A 484 -10.23 7.19 -41.74
CA SER A 484 -10.48 8.54 -41.23
C SER A 484 -11.64 8.61 -40.23
N ASN A 485 -12.59 7.68 -40.31
CA ASN A 485 -13.78 7.66 -39.49
C ASN A 485 -14.05 6.25 -38.98
N TYR A 486 -14.44 6.14 -37.72
CA TYR A 486 -15.01 4.91 -37.18
C TYR A 486 -16.35 4.61 -37.86
N GLN A 487 -16.63 3.32 -38.03
CA GLN A 487 -18.00 2.89 -38.30
C GLN A 487 -18.83 3.14 -37.03
N MET A 488 -20.11 3.45 -37.17
CA MET A 488 -21.02 3.48 -36.03
C MET A 488 -21.30 2.05 -35.55
N TYR A 489 -21.57 1.89 -34.26
CA TYR A 489 -22.07 0.62 -33.76
C TYR A 489 -23.45 0.34 -34.35
N ASP A 490 -23.69 -0.90 -34.73
CA ASP A 490 -24.97 -1.36 -35.24
C ASP A 490 -25.03 -2.86 -34.98
N PRO A 491 -25.88 -3.32 -34.05
CA PRO A 491 -25.90 -4.72 -33.62
C PRO A 491 -26.22 -5.69 -34.77
N ASP A 492 -26.87 -5.22 -35.84
CA ASP A 492 -27.20 -6.05 -37.01
C ASP A 492 -26.06 -6.14 -38.03
N LYS A 493 -25.00 -5.32 -37.89
CA LYS A 493 -23.88 -5.24 -38.85
C LYS A 493 -22.52 -5.64 -38.27
N VAL A 494 -22.43 -5.84 -36.96
CA VAL A 494 -21.20 -6.31 -36.32
C VAL A 494 -21.08 -7.83 -36.43
N ILE A 495 -19.84 -8.32 -36.42
CA ILE A 495 -19.50 -9.74 -36.39
C ILE A 495 -18.66 -10.06 -35.15
N ASN A 496 -18.73 -11.31 -34.69
CA ASN A 496 -17.94 -11.81 -33.56
C ASN A 496 -16.57 -12.35 -34.00
N ILE A 497 -15.76 -12.83 -33.05
CA ILE A 497 -14.41 -13.36 -33.32
C ILE A 497 -14.41 -14.60 -34.24
N GLU A 498 -15.40 -15.49 -34.12
CA GLU A 498 -15.50 -16.68 -34.97
C GLU A 498 -15.72 -16.27 -36.44
N GLN A 499 -16.69 -15.39 -36.67
CA GLN A 499 -16.99 -14.85 -37.99
C GLN A 499 -15.81 -14.05 -38.55
N LEU A 500 -15.11 -13.27 -37.71
CA LEU A 500 -13.90 -12.57 -38.12
C LEU A 500 -12.82 -13.54 -38.63
N LEU A 501 -12.50 -14.58 -37.86
CA LEU A 501 -11.48 -15.56 -38.24
C LEU A 501 -11.86 -16.30 -39.55
N GLN A 502 -13.15 -16.56 -39.77
CA GLN A 502 -13.65 -17.12 -41.03
C GLN A 502 -13.53 -16.12 -42.20
N GLU A 503 -13.90 -14.86 -42.00
CA GLU A 503 -13.75 -13.82 -43.03
C GLU A 503 -12.28 -13.64 -43.42
N LEU A 504 -11.36 -13.63 -42.45
CA LEU A 504 -9.92 -13.44 -42.69
C LEU A 504 -9.31 -14.49 -43.63
N LYS A 505 -9.94 -15.67 -43.79
CA LYS A 505 -9.54 -16.68 -44.78
C LYS A 505 -9.93 -16.35 -46.22
N THR A 506 -10.74 -15.32 -46.44
CA THR A 506 -11.31 -14.99 -47.75
C THR A 506 -10.49 -13.92 -48.49
N ASP A 507 -9.84 -14.29 -49.58
CA ASP A 507 -8.95 -13.37 -50.34
C ASP A 507 -9.61 -12.07 -50.81
N ALA A 508 -10.91 -12.09 -51.08
CA ALA A 508 -11.64 -10.94 -51.62
C ALA A 508 -11.76 -9.75 -50.66
N ILE A 509 -11.56 -9.94 -49.34
CA ILE A 509 -11.67 -8.86 -48.36
C ILE A 509 -10.43 -7.97 -48.37
N TYR A 510 -9.27 -8.49 -48.73
CA TYR A 510 -8.02 -7.74 -48.68
C TYR A 510 -7.97 -6.66 -49.76
N ASP A 511 -7.23 -5.60 -49.46
CA ASP A 511 -6.93 -4.51 -50.38
C ASP A 511 -5.65 -4.81 -51.19
N SER A 512 -5.21 -3.86 -52.02
CA SER A 512 -4.01 -4.04 -52.86
C SER A 512 -2.69 -4.15 -52.09
N LYS A 513 -2.69 -3.82 -50.79
CA LYS A 513 -1.53 -3.96 -49.88
C LYS A 513 -1.60 -5.25 -49.05
N GLY A 514 -2.69 -6.01 -49.20
CA GLY A 514 -2.96 -7.19 -48.38
C GLY A 514 -3.53 -6.85 -47.00
N ASP A 515 -4.09 -5.65 -46.82
CA ASP A 515 -4.71 -5.21 -45.57
C ASP A 515 -6.24 -5.37 -45.64
N VAL A 516 -6.87 -5.65 -44.50
CA VAL A 516 -8.30 -5.46 -44.26
C VAL A 516 -8.51 -4.65 -42.99
N VAL A 517 -9.49 -3.73 -43.01
CA VAL A 517 -9.73 -2.76 -41.93
C VAL A 517 -11.12 -2.94 -41.32
N TYR A 518 -11.17 -2.99 -40.00
CA TYR A 518 -12.39 -3.03 -39.20
C TYR A 518 -12.41 -1.89 -38.19
N THR A 519 -13.60 -1.47 -37.78
CA THR A 519 -13.80 -0.83 -36.47
C THR A 519 -14.06 -1.94 -35.49
N MET A 520 -13.24 -2.03 -34.45
CA MET A 520 -13.47 -2.87 -33.29
C MET A 520 -14.29 -2.10 -32.28
N PHE A 521 -15.32 -2.71 -31.72
CA PHE A 521 -16.05 -2.20 -30.57
C PHE A 521 -15.87 -3.16 -29.42
N VAL A 522 -15.56 -2.60 -28.25
CA VAL A 522 -15.35 -3.36 -27.03
C VAL A 522 -16.41 -2.92 -26.04
N ASP A 523 -17.13 -3.88 -25.50
CA ASP A 523 -18.19 -3.64 -24.54
C ASP A 523 -17.59 -3.19 -23.20
N GLU A 524 -18.39 -2.51 -22.36
CA GLU A 524 -17.96 -2.26 -20.99
C GLU A 524 -17.58 -3.57 -20.29
N PHE A 525 -16.63 -3.52 -19.36
CA PHE A 525 -16.27 -4.67 -18.52
C PHE A 525 -17.34 -4.86 -17.43
N TYR A 526 -18.55 -5.11 -17.91
CA TYR A 526 -19.75 -5.37 -17.15
C TYR A 526 -20.48 -6.55 -17.80
N TYR A 527 -20.94 -7.48 -16.97
CA TYR A 527 -21.68 -8.64 -17.42
C TYR A 527 -23.10 -8.56 -16.89
N ASP A 528 -24.07 -8.31 -17.78
CA ASP A 528 -25.50 -8.41 -17.45
C ASP A 528 -25.93 -9.86 -17.24
N ARG A 529 -25.21 -10.79 -17.88
CA ARG A 529 -25.44 -12.22 -17.79
C ARG A 529 -24.12 -12.97 -17.68
N ASN A 530 -24.15 -14.08 -16.95
CA ASN A 530 -22.98 -14.92 -16.80
C ASN A 530 -22.67 -15.61 -18.15
N PRO A 531 -21.49 -15.43 -18.75
CA PRO A 531 -21.20 -15.92 -20.11
C PRO A 531 -21.15 -17.45 -20.17
N MET A 532 -20.88 -18.13 -19.04
CA MET A 532 -20.79 -19.59 -19.01
C MET A 532 -22.14 -20.29 -18.94
N THR A 533 -23.13 -19.65 -18.31
CA THR A 533 -24.44 -20.25 -17.98
C THR A 533 -25.64 -19.53 -18.61
N GLY A 534 -25.47 -18.29 -19.10
CA GLY A 534 -26.52 -17.45 -19.66
C GLY A 534 -27.45 -16.78 -18.63
N ASN A 535 -27.31 -17.11 -17.35
CA ASN A 535 -28.16 -16.63 -16.26
C ASN A 535 -27.85 -15.16 -15.88
N THR A 536 -28.91 -14.41 -15.57
CA THR A 536 -28.83 -13.05 -15.03
C THR A 536 -28.87 -13.07 -13.50
N ASP A 537 -28.02 -12.30 -12.84
CA ASP A 537 -28.02 -12.11 -11.39
C ASP A 537 -27.56 -10.67 -11.08
N ASN A 538 -28.33 -9.92 -10.28
CA ASN A 538 -27.97 -8.56 -9.88
C ASN A 538 -26.69 -8.50 -9.02
N LEU A 539 -26.19 -9.63 -8.53
CA LEU A 539 -24.92 -9.74 -7.81
C LEU A 539 -23.75 -10.19 -8.69
N LEU A 540 -23.95 -10.40 -9.99
CA LEU A 540 -22.91 -10.87 -10.90
C LEU A 540 -21.70 -9.92 -10.95
N TRP A 541 -21.91 -8.62 -10.74
CA TRP A 541 -20.86 -7.61 -10.68
C TRP A 541 -19.74 -7.94 -9.70
N LYS A 542 -20.06 -8.63 -8.60
CA LYS A 542 -19.07 -9.06 -7.61
C LYS A 542 -18.01 -10.00 -8.17
N LYS A 543 -18.27 -10.64 -9.32
CA LYS A 543 -17.33 -11.58 -9.96
C LYS A 543 -16.38 -10.93 -10.95
N PHE A 544 -16.67 -9.72 -11.43
CA PHE A 544 -15.91 -9.09 -12.51
C PHE A 544 -15.29 -7.74 -12.15
N VAL A 545 -15.72 -7.07 -11.08
CA VAL A 545 -15.02 -5.88 -10.56
C VAL A 545 -13.70 -6.28 -9.90
N ASN A 546 -12.74 -5.36 -9.89
CA ASN A 546 -11.42 -5.54 -9.27
C ASN A 546 -10.61 -6.75 -9.80
N GLN A 547 -11.09 -7.43 -10.84
CA GLN A 547 -10.38 -8.55 -11.47
C GLN A 547 -9.15 -8.06 -12.26
N PRO A 548 -8.21 -8.95 -12.60
CA PRO A 548 -7.21 -8.69 -13.64
C PRO A 548 -7.86 -8.24 -14.95
N ASN A 549 -7.05 -7.69 -15.86
CA ASN A 549 -7.55 -7.33 -17.18
C ASN A 549 -8.12 -8.57 -17.88
N ARG A 550 -9.22 -8.38 -18.62
CA ARG A 550 -9.70 -9.39 -19.55
C ARG A 550 -9.00 -9.18 -20.88
N GLU A 551 -8.59 -10.28 -21.51
CA GLU A 551 -7.76 -10.22 -22.69
C GLU A 551 -8.29 -11.11 -23.80
N MET A 552 -8.15 -10.60 -25.03
CA MET A 552 -8.32 -11.36 -26.25
C MET A 552 -7.07 -11.18 -27.12
N HIS A 553 -6.39 -12.28 -27.39
CA HIS A 553 -5.26 -12.34 -28.32
C HIS A 553 -5.77 -12.93 -29.62
N ILE A 554 -5.63 -12.21 -30.73
CA ILE A 554 -6.17 -12.63 -32.04
C ILE A 554 -5.01 -13.03 -32.95
N LEU A 555 -5.17 -14.17 -33.63
CA LEU A 555 -4.13 -14.82 -34.42
C LEU A 555 -2.88 -15.06 -33.54
N CYS A 556 -2.95 -16.01 -32.60
CA CYS A 556 -1.91 -16.25 -31.60
C CYS A 556 -1.48 -17.72 -31.43
N ASN A 557 -0.33 -17.95 -30.77
CA ASN A 557 0.19 -19.24 -30.27
C ASN A 557 0.77 -19.08 -28.85
N THR A 558 0.70 -20.10 -27.98
CA THR A 558 1.20 -20.05 -26.59
C THR A 558 2.04 -21.27 -26.21
N GLU A 559 3.15 -21.03 -25.50
CA GLU A 559 4.14 -21.99 -24.97
C GLU A 559 4.29 -21.84 -23.44
N TYR A 560 4.80 -22.85 -22.73
CA TYR A 560 4.89 -22.87 -21.24
C TYR A 560 6.25 -23.37 -20.72
N SER A 561 6.66 -22.90 -19.54
CA SER A 561 7.81 -23.45 -18.79
C SER A 561 7.51 -24.87 -18.27
N GLN A 562 8.55 -25.57 -17.80
CA GLN A 562 8.45 -26.95 -17.30
C GLN A 562 7.45 -27.10 -16.13
N ASP A 563 7.39 -26.11 -15.24
CA ASP A 563 6.47 -26.05 -14.09
C ASP A 563 5.15 -25.31 -14.39
N ARG A 564 5.08 -24.64 -15.55
CA ARG A 564 3.97 -23.79 -16.01
C ARG A 564 3.76 -22.50 -15.21
N GLU A 565 4.73 -22.08 -14.40
CA GLU A 565 4.70 -20.78 -13.73
C GLU A 565 5.00 -19.61 -14.70
N SER A 566 5.59 -19.93 -15.85
CA SER A 566 5.88 -18.98 -16.92
C SER A 566 5.29 -19.40 -18.28
N SER A 567 4.93 -18.43 -19.11
CA SER A 567 4.39 -18.66 -20.46
C SER A 567 4.81 -17.61 -21.47
N LEU A 568 4.81 -17.97 -22.76
CA LEU A 568 5.07 -17.06 -23.89
C LEU A 568 3.93 -17.16 -24.91
N THR A 569 3.23 -16.05 -25.15
CA THR A 569 2.20 -15.95 -26.18
C THR A 569 2.65 -15.01 -27.29
N THR A 570 2.66 -15.47 -28.54
CA THR A 570 2.87 -14.61 -29.72
C THR A 570 1.53 -14.31 -30.39
N SER A 571 1.23 -13.06 -30.73
CA SER A 571 -0.07 -12.67 -31.33
C SER A 571 0.05 -11.56 -32.39
N SER A 572 -0.96 -11.43 -33.26
CA SER A 572 -1.02 -10.27 -34.17
C SER A 572 -1.66 -9.06 -33.50
N ILE A 573 -2.65 -9.31 -32.65
CA ILE A 573 -3.38 -8.28 -31.92
C ILE A 573 -3.57 -8.76 -30.49
N MET A 574 -3.32 -7.87 -29.53
CA MET A 574 -3.70 -8.05 -28.14
C MET A 574 -4.66 -6.94 -27.73
N ILE A 575 -5.85 -7.32 -27.28
CA ILE A 575 -6.82 -6.44 -26.62
C ILE A 575 -6.74 -6.74 -25.13
N SER A 576 -6.43 -5.75 -24.30
CA SER A 576 -6.41 -5.89 -22.84
C SER A 576 -7.25 -4.79 -22.22
N GLN A 577 -8.36 -5.17 -21.59
CA GLN A 577 -9.31 -4.23 -21.01
C GLN A 577 -9.28 -4.33 -19.49
N ARG A 578 -9.11 -3.17 -18.83
CA ARG A 578 -9.16 -3.08 -17.36
C ARG A 578 -10.58 -3.35 -16.86
N SER A 579 -10.69 -4.07 -15.74
CA SER A 579 -11.97 -4.21 -15.03
C SER A 579 -12.38 -2.90 -14.36
N ILE A 580 -13.70 -2.74 -14.14
CA ILE A 580 -14.23 -1.66 -13.31
C ILE A 580 -13.60 -1.75 -11.92
N LYS A 581 -13.02 -0.64 -11.45
CA LYS A 581 -12.38 -0.59 -10.12
C LYS A 581 -13.36 -0.07 -9.08
N THR A 582 -13.36 -0.67 -7.91
CA THR A 582 -14.19 -0.22 -6.79
C THR A 582 -13.46 -0.44 -5.48
N PHE A 583 -13.56 0.51 -4.55
CA PHE A 583 -13.03 0.35 -3.20
C PHE A 583 -14.01 -0.39 -2.28
N TYR A 584 -15.17 -0.84 -2.79
CA TYR A 584 -16.08 -1.71 -2.06
C TYR A 584 -15.50 -3.12 -1.92
N ASN A 585 -15.84 -3.80 -0.84
CA ASN A 585 -15.58 -5.23 -0.67
C ASN A 585 -16.69 -6.02 -1.38
N GLU A 586 -16.40 -6.55 -2.56
CA GLU A 586 -17.32 -7.37 -3.35
C GLU A 586 -17.80 -8.61 -2.59
N ASN A 587 -17.00 -9.13 -1.65
CA ASN A 587 -17.33 -10.30 -0.83
C ASN A 587 -18.18 -9.98 0.40
N ALA A 588 -18.45 -8.69 0.68
CA ALA A 588 -19.20 -8.30 1.88
C ALA A 588 -20.65 -8.83 1.86
N SER A 589 -21.04 -9.44 2.98
CA SER A 589 -22.40 -9.95 3.19
C SER A 589 -23.41 -8.81 3.25
N GLY A 590 -24.54 -8.94 2.56
CA GLY A 590 -25.59 -7.92 2.51
C GLY A 590 -25.34 -6.75 1.55
N LEU A 591 -24.14 -6.65 0.95
CA LEU A 591 -23.88 -5.71 -0.14
C LEU A 591 -24.56 -6.21 -1.42
N LYS A 592 -25.46 -5.40 -1.98
CA LYS A 592 -26.21 -5.69 -3.20
C LYS A 592 -25.88 -4.73 -4.33
N THR A 593 -25.67 -3.46 -3.98
CA THR A 593 -25.39 -2.37 -4.92
C THR A 593 -24.12 -1.64 -4.50
N ALA A 594 -23.35 -1.18 -5.46
CA ALA A 594 -22.13 -0.41 -5.24
C ALA A 594 -21.95 0.58 -6.41
N TRP A 595 -20.80 1.23 -6.49
CA TRP A 595 -20.37 1.91 -7.69
C TRP A 595 -18.86 1.71 -7.90
N GLY A 596 -18.43 1.86 -9.14
CA GLY A 596 -17.03 1.78 -9.53
C GLY A 596 -16.62 2.93 -10.44
N ILE A 597 -15.34 2.93 -10.81
CA ILE A 597 -14.69 3.99 -11.57
C ILE A 597 -13.96 3.43 -12.79
N GLU A 598 -13.77 4.29 -13.79
CA GLU A 598 -12.73 4.12 -14.81
C GLU A 598 -11.36 4.23 -14.10
N THR A 599 -10.34 3.58 -14.65
CA THR A 599 -8.98 3.61 -14.09
C THR A 599 -8.30 4.93 -14.43
N ILE A 600 -8.28 5.29 -15.72
CA ILE A 600 -7.60 6.47 -16.25
C ILE A 600 -8.60 7.39 -16.95
N ASN A 601 -8.25 8.66 -17.08
CA ASN A 601 -9.00 9.58 -17.93
C ASN A 601 -8.23 9.74 -19.25
N GLU A 602 -8.63 8.98 -20.29
CA GLU A 602 -8.00 8.97 -21.61
C GLU A 602 -8.17 10.30 -22.36
N THR A 603 -9.22 11.07 -22.05
CA THR A 603 -9.48 12.39 -22.66
C THR A 603 -8.54 13.47 -22.13
N GLY A 604 -8.07 13.30 -20.90
CA GLY A 604 -7.27 14.29 -20.18
C GLY A 604 -8.07 15.48 -19.62
N LYS A 605 -7.36 16.48 -19.10
CA LYS A 605 -7.93 17.65 -18.41
C LYS A 605 -8.66 18.58 -19.41
N LEU A 606 -9.88 18.99 -19.07
CA LEU A 606 -10.72 19.87 -19.89
C LEU A 606 -10.62 21.34 -19.44
N THR A 607 -10.81 22.27 -20.36
CA THR A 607 -10.84 23.70 -20.05
C THR A 607 -12.21 24.07 -19.45
N PRO A 608 -12.25 24.68 -18.26
CA PRO A 608 -13.50 25.09 -17.62
C PRO A 608 -14.08 26.37 -18.25
N PRO A 609 -15.42 26.51 -18.38
CA PRO A 609 -16.07 27.76 -18.78
C PRO A 609 -15.88 28.85 -17.71
N ASP A 610 -16.36 30.08 -17.94
CA ASP A 610 -16.25 31.15 -16.95
C ASP A 610 -17.16 30.97 -15.74
N ASP A 611 -18.41 30.61 -15.98
CA ASP A 611 -19.40 30.31 -14.96
C ASP A 611 -19.44 28.82 -14.63
N ASN A 612 -19.84 28.48 -13.40
CA ASN A 612 -19.96 27.09 -12.98
C ASN A 612 -21.00 26.36 -13.85
N PRO A 613 -20.62 25.32 -14.62
CA PRO A 613 -21.55 24.61 -15.47
C PRO A 613 -22.53 23.72 -14.68
N TRP A 614 -22.24 23.44 -13.40
CA TRP A 614 -23.08 22.69 -12.48
C TRP A 614 -23.77 23.63 -11.50
N ASN A 615 -24.85 24.28 -11.96
CA ASN A 615 -25.48 25.40 -11.27
C ASN A 615 -26.96 25.19 -10.90
N LYS A 616 -27.52 23.98 -11.11
CA LYS A 616 -28.86 23.66 -10.63
C LYS A 616 -28.94 23.58 -9.11
N GLY A 617 -30.09 23.98 -8.57
CA GLY A 617 -30.30 24.08 -7.11
C GLY A 617 -30.60 22.76 -6.40
N ASP A 618 -30.86 21.69 -7.16
CA ASP A 618 -31.25 20.36 -6.67
C ASP A 618 -30.14 19.30 -6.84
N LEU A 619 -28.90 19.74 -7.04
CA LEU A 619 -27.74 18.86 -7.15
C LEU A 619 -27.36 18.28 -5.78
N ASP A 620 -27.06 16.98 -5.75
CA ASP A 620 -26.75 16.20 -4.57
C ASP A 620 -25.23 15.97 -4.40
N LYS A 621 -24.76 15.91 -3.15
CA LYS A 621 -23.32 15.77 -2.86
C LYS A 621 -22.79 14.35 -3.09
N SER A 622 -23.67 13.34 -3.10
CA SER A 622 -23.33 11.92 -3.19
C SER A 622 -23.91 11.24 -4.44
N ASN A 623 -24.85 11.85 -5.16
CA ASN A 623 -25.49 11.24 -6.33
C ASN A 623 -25.12 11.93 -7.65
N GLY A 624 -23.97 11.57 -8.21
CA GLY A 624 -23.51 12.11 -9.50
C GLY A 624 -24.43 11.77 -10.69
N ARG A 625 -25.14 10.63 -10.62
CA ARG A 625 -26.03 10.21 -11.70
C ARG A 625 -27.27 11.09 -11.75
N TRP A 626 -27.86 11.37 -10.59
CA TRP A 626 -28.93 12.34 -10.45
C TRP A 626 -28.50 13.72 -10.97
N ASN A 627 -27.32 14.18 -10.55
CA ASN A 627 -26.79 15.48 -10.96
C ASN A 627 -26.72 15.61 -12.47
N PHE A 628 -26.16 14.59 -13.14
CA PHE A 628 -26.07 14.53 -14.59
C PHE A 628 -27.45 14.63 -15.25
N PHE A 629 -28.42 13.80 -14.87
CA PHE A 629 -29.76 13.83 -15.46
C PHE A 629 -30.57 15.09 -15.10
N SER A 630 -30.26 15.73 -13.97
CA SER A 630 -30.83 17.04 -13.65
C SER A 630 -30.24 18.09 -14.58
N GLN A 631 -28.91 18.18 -14.73
CA GLN A 631 -28.24 19.25 -15.49
C GLN A 631 -28.32 19.09 -17.02
N ALA A 632 -28.10 17.88 -17.56
CA ALA A 632 -27.77 17.65 -18.97
C ALA A 632 -28.97 17.68 -19.95
N ASP A 633 -30.19 17.47 -19.46
CA ASP A 633 -31.46 17.45 -20.23
C ASP A 633 -31.39 16.70 -21.60
N ILE A 634 -30.99 15.42 -21.55
CA ILE A 634 -30.78 14.57 -22.74
C ILE A 634 -32.11 13.94 -23.18
N ARG A 635 -32.96 14.67 -23.91
CA ARG A 635 -34.16 14.10 -24.55
C ARG A 635 -34.05 14.29 -26.06
N ASN A 636 -34.14 13.18 -26.82
CA ASN A 636 -34.17 13.15 -28.30
C ASN A 636 -32.96 13.85 -28.95
N GLN A 637 -31.75 13.59 -28.46
CA GLN A 637 -30.54 14.21 -29.00
C GLN A 637 -29.69 13.18 -29.76
N ILE A 638 -29.19 13.61 -30.91
CA ILE A 638 -28.47 12.78 -31.89
C ILE A 638 -27.07 12.49 -31.33
N TRP A 639 -26.67 11.21 -31.31
CA TRP A 639 -25.40 10.76 -30.73
C TRP A 639 -24.17 11.54 -31.25
N ASN A 640 -24.12 11.78 -32.57
CA ASN A 640 -22.99 12.44 -33.21
C ASN A 640 -22.89 13.96 -32.95
N GLU A 641 -23.91 14.58 -32.36
CA GLU A 641 -23.79 15.96 -31.85
C GLU A 641 -22.91 16.01 -30.59
N TYR A 642 -22.72 14.86 -29.92
CA TYR A 642 -21.94 14.73 -28.71
C TYR A 642 -20.59 14.06 -28.92
N VAL A 643 -20.58 12.92 -29.62
CA VAL A 643 -19.40 12.08 -29.82
C VAL A 643 -19.10 12.00 -31.31
N SER A 644 -17.92 12.46 -31.71
CA SER A 644 -17.48 12.42 -33.11
C SER A 644 -17.18 10.99 -33.54
N THR A 645 -17.42 10.69 -34.82
CA THR A 645 -16.97 9.45 -35.47
C THR A 645 -15.58 9.59 -36.10
N ASP A 646 -14.94 10.75 -36.01
CA ASP A 646 -13.58 10.94 -36.51
C ASP A 646 -12.57 10.11 -35.69
N VAL A 647 -11.59 9.54 -36.39
CA VAL A 647 -10.45 8.89 -35.72
C VAL A 647 -9.57 9.96 -35.09
N VAL A 648 -9.49 9.96 -33.76
CA VAL A 648 -8.75 10.94 -32.97
C VAL A 648 -7.57 10.29 -32.26
N PHE A 649 -6.41 10.98 -32.24
CA PHE A 649 -5.20 10.46 -31.61
C PHE A 649 -5.07 10.80 -30.12
N ASN A 650 -5.90 11.72 -29.60
CA ASN A 650 -5.80 12.24 -28.23
C ASN A 650 -6.82 11.63 -27.26
N GLY A 651 -7.61 10.63 -27.69
CA GLY A 651 -8.65 10.00 -26.86
C GLY A 651 -9.84 10.88 -26.49
N ASN A 652 -9.94 12.09 -27.08
CA ASN A 652 -11.08 12.98 -26.87
C ASN A 652 -12.05 12.85 -28.05
N HIS A 653 -13.10 12.07 -27.84
CA HIS A 653 -14.11 11.81 -28.85
C HIS A 653 -15.26 12.81 -28.77
N LEU A 654 -15.25 13.78 -27.86
CA LEU A 654 -16.27 14.82 -27.79
C LEU A 654 -16.28 15.64 -29.10
N ASN A 655 -17.48 15.96 -29.58
CA ASN A 655 -17.66 16.80 -30.76
C ASN A 655 -17.00 18.17 -30.53
N SER A 656 -16.22 18.62 -31.53
CA SER A 656 -15.47 19.86 -31.47
C SER A 656 -16.35 21.09 -31.26
N ASP A 657 -17.59 21.04 -31.75
CA ASP A 657 -18.55 22.15 -31.77
C ASP A 657 -19.18 22.43 -30.39
N LEU A 658 -18.95 21.55 -29.41
CA LEU A 658 -19.42 21.76 -28.04
C LEU A 658 -18.69 22.92 -27.35
N ASP A 659 -19.44 23.77 -26.64
CA ASP A 659 -18.87 24.78 -25.76
C ASP A 659 -18.18 24.15 -24.53
N ALA A 660 -17.36 24.93 -23.83
CA ALA A 660 -16.58 24.45 -22.69
C ALA A 660 -17.46 23.92 -21.53
N GLY A 661 -18.65 24.49 -21.32
CA GLY A 661 -19.58 24.04 -20.29
C GLY A 661 -20.19 22.69 -20.64
N LYS A 662 -20.68 22.53 -21.88
CA LYS A 662 -21.18 21.25 -22.40
C LYS A 662 -20.11 20.17 -22.39
N LYS A 663 -18.88 20.48 -22.82
CA LYS A 663 -17.75 19.53 -22.78
C LYS A 663 -17.52 18.96 -21.38
N LEU A 664 -17.68 19.76 -20.32
CA LEU A 664 -17.54 19.30 -18.94
C LEU A 664 -18.76 18.53 -18.43
N VAL A 665 -19.98 19.01 -18.68
CA VAL A 665 -21.21 18.33 -18.22
C VAL A 665 -21.37 16.97 -18.91
N TRP A 666 -21.03 16.90 -20.20
CA TRP A 666 -21.18 15.71 -21.05
C TRP A 666 -19.89 14.90 -21.20
N ALA A 667 -18.83 15.21 -20.44
CA ALA A 667 -17.53 14.57 -20.59
C ALA A 667 -17.59 13.03 -20.52
N CYS A 668 -18.48 12.48 -19.69
CA CYS A 668 -18.65 11.05 -19.56
C CYS A 668 -19.51 10.39 -20.65
N LEU A 669 -20.16 11.15 -21.54
CA LEU A 669 -20.93 10.54 -22.63
C LEU A 669 -20.04 9.73 -23.56
N GLN A 670 -18.79 10.15 -23.79
CA GLN A 670 -17.84 9.38 -24.60
C GLN A 670 -17.39 8.04 -23.98
N ARG A 671 -17.86 7.70 -22.77
CA ARG A 671 -17.69 6.38 -22.12
C ARG A 671 -18.92 5.48 -22.31
N ASN A 672 -19.97 6.03 -22.92
CA ASN A 672 -21.21 5.35 -23.25
C ASN A 672 -21.26 5.10 -24.76
N ARG A 673 -22.26 4.35 -25.21
CA ARG A 673 -22.44 4.00 -26.62
C ARG A 673 -23.94 3.93 -26.92
N ASP A 674 -24.33 4.30 -28.14
CA ASP A 674 -25.62 3.92 -28.72
C ASP A 674 -25.60 2.41 -28.97
N GLU A 675 -26.19 1.65 -28.05
CA GLU A 675 -26.13 0.19 -28.02
C GLU A 675 -27.13 -0.43 -28.98
N ASN A 676 -28.22 0.28 -29.32
CA ASN A 676 -29.24 -0.21 -30.23
C ASN A 676 -29.05 0.28 -31.69
N GLY A 677 -28.11 1.21 -31.92
CA GLY A 677 -27.75 1.72 -33.24
C GLY A 677 -28.80 2.64 -33.86
N ASN A 678 -29.69 3.25 -33.05
CA ASN A 678 -30.78 4.09 -33.53
C ASN A 678 -30.34 5.53 -33.87
N GLY A 679 -29.10 5.91 -33.54
CA GLY A 679 -28.51 7.22 -33.79
C GLY A 679 -28.76 8.26 -32.68
N GLU A 680 -29.44 7.89 -31.61
CA GLU A 680 -29.72 8.68 -30.41
C GLU A 680 -29.11 7.99 -29.18
N ILE A 681 -28.92 8.75 -28.09
CA ILE A 681 -28.50 8.17 -26.81
C ILE A 681 -29.68 8.09 -25.84
N ASP A 682 -30.07 6.88 -25.51
CA ASP A 682 -31.18 6.61 -24.60
C ASP A 682 -30.76 6.73 -23.13
N ALA A 683 -31.74 6.99 -22.25
CA ALA A 683 -31.47 7.13 -20.81
C ALA A 683 -30.86 5.86 -20.18
N THR A 684 -31.17 4.68 -20.73
CA THR A 684 -30.63 3.38 -20.31
C THR A 684 -29.22 3.11 -20.83
N GLU A 685 -28.78 3.84 -21.85
CA GLU A 685 -27.43 3.74 -22.43
C GLU A 685 -26.44 4.66 -21.70
N ILE A 686 -26.94 5.57 -20.84
CA ILE A 686 -26.12 6.41 -19.96
C ILE A 686 -25.82 5.65 -18.66
N LYS A 687 -24.74 4.89 -18.72
CA LYS A 687 -24.21 4.01 -17.67
C LYS A 687 -23.07 4.69 -16.89
N TRP A 688 -22.20 5.42 -17.59
CA TRP A 688 -21.08 6.18 -17.04
C TRP A 688 -21.41 7.67 -16.91
N TYR A 689 -21.16 8.26 -15.74
CA TYR A 689 -21.54 9.63 -15.42
C TYR A 689 -20.51 10.36 -14.53
N PRO A 690 -20.49 11.72 -14.48
CA PRO A 690 -19.49 12.46 -13.70
C PRO A 690 -19.67 12.34 -12.17
N ALA A 691 -18.56 12.10 -11.46
CA ALA A 691 -18.54 11.96 -10.00
C ALA A 691 -19.02 13.22 -9.25
N SER A 692 -19.76 13.01 -8.16
CA SER A 692 -20.11 14.05 -7.18
C SER A 692 -18.99 14.28 -6.15
N ILE A 693 -19.07 15.34 -5.35
CA ILE A 693 -17.97 15.70 -4.43
C ILE A 693 -17.71 14.63 -3.38
N ASN A 694 -18.75 14.00 -2.83
CA ASN A 694 -18.57 12.92 -1.86
C ASN A 694 -18.05 11.66 -2.55
N GLN A 695 -18.38 11.40 -3.83
CA GLN A 695 -17.74 10.31 -4.58
C GLN A 695 -16.23 10.54 -4.74
N TYR A 696 -15.76 11.77 -4.92
CA TYR A 696 -14.32 12.06 -4.87
C TYR A 696 -13.70 11.85 -3.49
N THR A 697 -14.37 12.31 -2.43
CA THR A 697 -13.95 12.04 -1.05
C THR A 697 -13.89 10.54 -0.78
N ASP A 698 -14.84 9.76 -1.29
CA ASP A 698 -14.90 8.32 -1.13
C ASP A 698 -13.78 7.60 -1.89
N ILE A 699 -13.44 8.04 -3.10
CA ILE A 699 -12.25 7.55 -3.84
C ILE A 699 -10.98 7.82 -3.03
N TRP A 700 -10.85 8.98 -2.38
CA TRP A 700 -9.71 9.28 -1.52
C TRP A 700 -9.64 8.39 -0.27
N ILE A 701 -10.77 8.18 0.40
CA ILE A 701 -10.86 7.29 1.56
C ILE A 701 -10.48 5.85 1.18
N GLY A 702 -10.98 5.39 0.02
CA GLY A 702 -10.78 4.06 -0.52
C GLY A 702 -9.51 3.85 -1.35
N LYS A 703 -8.62 4.85 -1.48
CA LYS A 703 -7.57 4.85 -2.51
C LYS A 703 -6.68 3.61 -2.48
N ASP A 704 -6.37 3.09 -1.30
CA ASP A 704 -5.42 1.98 -1.14
C ASP A 704 -6.00 0.62 -1.55
N ALA A 705 -7.32 0.52 -1.68
CA ALA A 705 -8.00 -0.61 -2.32
C ALA A 705 -8.01 -0.52 -3.85
N LEU A 706 -7.65 0.64 -4.41
CA LEU A 706 -7.60 0.88 -5.85
C LEU A 706 -6.17 0.74 -6.38
N PRO A 707 -6.00 0.32 -7.65
CA PRO A 707 -4.70 0.36 -8.30
C PRO A 707 -4.18 1.80 -8.37
N VAL A 708 -2.86 1.98 -8.31
CA VAL A 708 -2.20 3.30 -8.33
C VAL A 708 -2.59 4.17 -9.52
N GLU A 709 -2.85 3.57 -10.69
CA GLU A 709 -3.26 4.30 -11.89
C GLU A 709 -4.63 5.00 -11.71
N ALA A 710 -5.46 4.48 -10.80
CA ALA A 710 -6.77 5.04 -10.47
C ALA A 710 -6.74 6.06 -9.32
N HIS A 711 -5.58 6.32 -8.71
CA HIS A 711 -5.47 7.33 -7.66
C HIS A 711 -5.72 8.72 -8.26
N LEU A 712 -6.43 9.59 -7.51
CA LEU A 712 -6.74 10.95 -7.95
C LEU A 712 -5.49 11.85 -7.99
N TYR A 713 -4.44 11.50 -7.24
CA TYR A 713 -3.18 12.24 -7.24
C TYR A 713 -2.02 11.27 -7.38
N PRO A 714 -1.24 11.34 -8.47
CA PRO A 714 0.01 10.60 -8.58
C PRO A 714 1.02 11.13 -7.56
N ASN A 715 1.47 10.28 -6.64
CA ASN A 715 2.42 10.71 -5.60
C ASN A 715 3.70 11.26 -6.24
N GLY A 716 4.16 12.42 -5.74
CA GLY A 716 5.34 13.11 -6.28
C GLY A 716 5.09 13.91 -7.56
N SER A 717 3.83 14.07 -8.01
CA SER A 717 3.51 14.96 -9.12
C SER A 717 3.92 16.41 -8.81
N SER A 718 4.38 17.14 -9.84
CA SER A 718 4.67 18.58 -9.77
C SER A 718 3.53 19.43 -10.39
N GLU A 719 2.39 18.81 -10.64
CA GLU A 719 1.20 19.46 -11.20
C GLU A 719 0.05 19.49 -10.18
N TYR A 720 -0.85 20.46 -10.36
CA TYR A 720 -2.13 20.47 -9.65
C TYR A 720 -3.11 19.47 -10.30
N TRP A 721 -3.79 18.70 -9.45
CA TRP A 721 -4.80 17.69 -9.83
C TRP A 721 -6.16 18.09 -9.24
N ARG A 722 -6.77 19.08 -9.90
CA ARG A 722 -8.07 19.63 -9.53
C ARG A 722 -9.18 18.91 -10.29
N TYR A 723 -10.17 18.39 -9.56
CA TYR A 723 -11.33 17.72 -10.13
C TYR A 723 -12.60 18.55 -9.97
N LEU A 724 -13.39 18.70 -11.03
CA LEU A 724 -14.70 19.34 -10.96
C LEU A 724 -15.78 18.29 -10.68
N SER A 725 -16.51 18.44 -9.57
CA SER A 725 -17.61 17.56 -9.23
C SER A 725 -18.93 17.94 -9.90
N SER A 726 -19.79 16.95 -10.09
CA SER A 726 -21.13 17.12 -10.68
C SER A 726 -22.12 17.93 -9.81
N ASN A 727 -21.71 18.33 -8.61
CA ASN A 727 -22.43 19.28 -7.76
C ASN A 727 -21.71 20.64 -7.67
N GLY A 728 -20.80 20.93 -8.61
CA GLY A 728 -20.20 22.25 -8.79
C GLY A 728 -19.15 22.64 -7.75
N LYS A 729 -18.50 21.66 -7.11
CA LYS A 729 -17.37 21.87 -6.19
C LYS A 729 -16.07 21.40 -6.83
N GLU A 730 -14.96 21.87 -6.29
CA GLU A 730 -13.63 21.43 -6.69
C GLU A 730 -13.03 20.52 -5.62
N PHE A 731 -12.47 19.40 -6.05
CA PHE A 731 -11.71 18.49 -5.20
C PHE A 731 -10.22 18.62 -5.52
N TYR A 732 -9.42 18.82 -4.47
CA TYR A 732 -7.99 19.12 -4.54
C TYR A 732 -7.24 17.85 -4.13
N ALA A 733 -6.98 16.96 -5.09
CA ALA A 733 -6.42 15.65 -4.82
C ALA A 733 -4.97 15.73 -4.31
N GLU A 734 -4.21 16.72 -4.75
CA GLU A 734 -2.86 17.03 -4.29
C GLU A 734 -2.80 17.54 -2.84
N GLU A 735 -3.93 17.93 -2.27
CA GLU A 735 -4.08 18.37 -0.87
C GLU A 735 -4.94 17.38 -0.07
N GLY A 736 -4.78 16.08 -0.32
CA GLY A 736 -5.29 15.01 0.55
C GLY A 736 -6.78 15.03 0.87
N ALA A 737 -7.63 15.44 -0.08
CA ALA A 737 -9.09 15.65 0.03
C ALA A 737 -9.59 17.04 0.42
N ALA A 738 -8.80 18.09 0.21
CA ALA A 738 -9.33 19.45 0.31
C ALA A 738 -10.45 19.73 -0.71
N ILE A 739 -11.43 20.54 -0.31
CA ILE A 739 -12.63 20.85 -1.11
C ILE A 739 -12.82 22.36 -1.18
N ASN A 740 -13.11 22.88 -2.37
CA ASN A 740 -13.38 24.30 -2.57
C ASN A 740 -14.56 24.59 -3.50
N ASN A 741 -14.91 25.87 -3.61
CA ASN A 741 -15.86 26.35 -4.60
C ASN A 741 -15.24 26.41 -6.00
N TYR A 742 -16.09 26.39 -7.01
CA TYR A 742 -15.69 26.55 -8.41
C TYR A 742 -14.88 27.83 -8.67
N LYS A 743 -13.79 27.67 -9.43
CA LYS A 743 -12.76 28.66 -9.73
C LYS A 743 -12.26 29.41 -8.50
N PHE A 744 -12.12 28.73 -7.36
CA PHE A 744 -11.47 29.34 -6.22
C PHE A 744 -9.96 29.49 -6.52
N LEU A 745 -9.57 30.70 -6.93
CA LEU A 745 -8.22 31.03 -7.39
C LEU A 745 -7.25 31.24 -6.21
N TYR A 746 -6.99 30.18 -5.45
CA TYR A 746 -5.88 30.12 -4.51
C TYR A 746 -4.98 28.96 -4.92
N ALA A 747 -3.84 29.30 -5.52
CA ALA A 747 -2.79 28.34 -5.85
C ALA A 747 -1.76 28.38 -4.73
N ASN A 748 -1.68 27.33 -3.93
CA ASN A 748 -0.65 27.21 -2.91
C ASN A 748 0.42 26.20 -3.35
N SER A 749 1.63 26.76 -3.51
CA SER A 749 2.90 26.20 -3.09
C SER A 749 3.34 24.82 -3.61
N ILE A 750 2.95 24.36 -4.81
CA ILE A 750 3.85 23.44 -5.53
C ILE A 750 4.93 24.31 -6.21
N PRO A 751 6.21 24.23 -5.80
CA PRO A 751 7.25 25.07 -6.38
C PRO A 751 7.37 24.86 -7.89
N GLY A 752 7.25 25.94 -8.67
CA GLY A 752 7.34 25.89 -10.13
C GLY A 752 6.07 25.47 -10.87
N ALA A 753 5.00 25.04 -10.17
CA ALA A 753 3.75 24.67 -10.82
C ALA A 753 3.00 25.91 -11.34
N LYS A 754 2.44 25.82 -12.55
CA LYS A 754 1.54 26.84 -13.10
C LYS A 754 0.18 26.73 -12.45
N LYS A 755 -0.53 27.87 -12.32
CA LYS A 755 -1.93 27.87 -11.87
C LYS A 755 -2.76 26.91 -12.74
N PRO A 756 -3.66 26.10 -12.15
CA PRO A 756 -4.48 25.19 -12.93
C PRO A 756 -5.40 25.99 -13.85
N THR A 757 -5.27 25.77 -15.15
CA THR A 757 -6.15 26.33 -16.20
C THR A 757 -7.08 25.30 -16.80
N GLN A 758 -6.91 24.03 -16.42
CA GLN A 758 -7.71 22.89 -16.86
C GLN A 758 -8.05 22.05 -15.63
N TYR A 759 -9.20 21.38 -15.71
CA TYR A 759 -9.76 20.57 -14.64
C TYR A 759 -9.87 19.13 -15.12
N ASP A 760 -9.51 18.22 -14.23
CA ASP A 760 -9.75 16.81 -14.42
C ASP A 760 -11.20 16.46 -14.01
N TYR A 761 -11.64 15.27 -14.39
CA TYR A 761 -12.93 14.70 -14.04
C TYR A 761 -12.80 13.18 -13.94
N ARG A 762 -13.78 12.53 -13.33
CA ARG A 762 -13.84 11.06 -13.25
C ARG A 762 -15.26 10.59 -13.57
N CYS A 763 -15.34 9.59 -14.42
CA CYS A 763 -16.57 8.90 -14.75
C CYS A 763 -16.75 7.69 -13.84
N VAL A 764 -17.96 7.52 -13.32
CA VAL A 764 -18.32 6.47 -12.38
C VAL A 764 -19.54 5.70 -12.89
N ARG A 765 -19.67 4.44 -12.47
CA ARG A 765 -20.67 3.47 -12.93
C ARG A 765 -21.34 2.82 -11.73
N ASN A 766 -22.68 2.84 -11.68
CA ASN A 766 -23.43 2.10 -10.65
C ASN A 766 -23.36 0.60 -10.92
N LEU A 767 -23.31 -0.21 -9.85
CA LEU A 767 -23.19 -1.67 -9.90
C LEU A 767 -24.40 -2.31 -9.21
N GLY A 768 -24.98 -3.34 -9.84
CA GLY A 768 -26.13 -4.06 -9.28
C GLY A 768 -27.43 -3.26 -9.23
N MET A 769 -27.51 -2.15 -9.98
CA MET A 769 -28.67 -1.25 -10.08
C MET A 769 -29.22 -1.21 -11.50
N SER A 770 -30.46 -0.75 -11.66
CA SER A 770 -31.03 -0.49 -12.99
C SER A 770 -30.38 0.74 -13.63
N ASP A 771 -30.17 0.67 -14.95
CA ASP A 771 -29.68 1.78 -15.76
C ASP A 771 -30.79 2.79 -16.14
N SER A 772 -32.02 2.60 -15.67
CA SER A 772 -33.12 3.55 -15.87
C SER A 772 -32.79 4.95 -15.33
N ARG A 773 -33.35 6.00 -15.92
CA ARG A 773 -33.21 7.39 -15.45
C ARG A 773 -33.56 7.51 -13.94
N PRO A 774 -32.74 8.19 -13.12
CA PRO A 774 -33.05 8.35 -11.70
C PRO A 774 -34.24 9.30 -11.54
N THR A 775 -35.09 9.00 -10.56
CA THR A 775 -36.31 9.73 -10.22
C THR A 775 -36.18 10.50 -8.90
N ASN A 776 -35.21 10.13 -8.05
CA ASN A 776 -35.01 10.72 -6.74
C ASN A 776 -33.54 10.70 -6.32
N ALA A 777 -32.98 11.89 -6.07
CA ALA A 777 -31.58 12.05 -5.63
C ALA A 777 -31.19 11.23 -4.40
N ALA A 778 -32.11 11.08 -3.43
CA ALA A 778 -31.84 10.42 -2.15
C ALA A 778 -32.11 8.91 -2.14
N LYS A 779 -32.83 8.37 -3.13
CA LYS A 779 -33.18 6.93 -3.20
C LYS A 779 -32.45 6.18 -4.29
N ASP A 780 -32.16 6.84 -5.41
CA ASP A 780 -31.50 6.22 -6.56
C ASP A 780 -29.97 6.37 -6.44
N VAL A 781 -29.45 5.96 -5.28
CA VAL A 781 -28.03 5.96 -4.91
C VAL A 781 -27.63 4.55 -4.46
N PRO A 782 -26.43 4.05 -4.81
CA PRO A 782 -25.94 2.78 -4.30
C PRO A 782 -25.86 2.75 -2.77
N GLN A 783 -25.81 1.54 -2.18
CA GLN A 783 -25.55 1.37 -0.75
C GLN A 783 -24.23 2.05 -0.36
N ASP A 784 -24.24 2.83 0.73
CA ASP A 784 -23.03 3.46 1.26
C ASP A 784 -22.13 2.40 1.90
N TYR A 785 -20.81 2.50 1.66
CA TYR A 785 -19.80 1.59 2.22
C TYR A 785 -19.53 1.86 3.70
N VAL A 786 -19.92 3.05 4.17
CA VAL A 786 -19.83 3.52 5.55
C VAL A 786 -21.22 3.55 6.17
N SER A 787 -21.30 3.17 7.44
CA SER A 787 -22.47 3.42 8.28
C SER A 787 -22.10 4.31 9.45
N SER A 788 -22.74 5.48 9.53
CA SER A 788 -22.71 6.33 10.73
C SER A 788 -24.00 6.14 11.51
N TYR A 789 -23.92 5.63 12.73
CA TYR A 789 -25.05 5.68 13.64
C TYR A 789 -24.98 7.04 14.35
N GLY A 790 -26.10 7.74 14.49
CA GLY A 790 -26.20 8.98 15.29
C GLY A 790 -25.88 8.82 16.80
N ASN A 791 -25.17 7.74 17.17
CA ASN A 791 -24.67 7.41 18.50
C ASN A 791 -23.16 7.73 18.66
N GLY A 792 -22.53 8.44 17.72
CA GLY A 792 -21.11 8.79 17.79
C GLY A 792 -20.16 7.73 17.22
N ARG A 793 -20.59 6.92 16.25
CA ARG A 793 -19.75 5.83 15.68
C ARG A 793 -19.81 5.75 14.16
N PHE A 794 -18.67 5.38 13.57
CA PHE A 794 -18.51 5.00 12.17
C PHE A 794 -18.13 3.53 12.07
N TYR A 795 -18.74 2.82 11.14
CA TYR A 795 -18.43 1.44 10.77
C TYR A 795 -18.30 1.31 9.27
N TYR A 796 -17.60 0.27 8.81
CA TYR A 796 -17.29 0.04 7.40
C TYR A 796 -17.85 -1.29 6.90
N PRO A 797 -19.18 -1.45 6.79
CA PRO A 797 -19.77 -2.74 6.44
C PRO A 797 -19.36 -3.25 5.05
N TYR A 798 -19.02 -2.36 4.11
CA TYR A 798 -18.83 -2.73 2.71
C TYR A 798 -17.57 -2.17 2.04
N ILE A 799 -16.63 -1.57 2.77
CA ILE A 799 -15.35 -1.14 2.18
C ILE A 799 -14.38 -2.30 2.09
N ASN A 800 -13.53 -2.31 1.06
CA ASN A 800 -12.41 -3.24 0.94
C ASN A 800 -11.38 -2.96 2.04
N GLU A 801 -10.94 -4.01 2.73
CA GLU A 801 -10.05 -3.90 3.88
C GLU A 801 -8.66 -3.34 3.54
N ASN A 802 -8.24 -3.42 2.28
CA ASN A 802 -6.99 -2.78 1.81
C ASN A 802 -7.01 -1.25 1.96
N ALA A 803 -8.19 -0.63 2.00
CA ALA A 803 -8.35 0.79 2.29
C ALA A 803 -8.28 1.14 3.79
N LEU A 804 -8.19 0.12 4.65
CA LEU A 804 -8.23 0.24 6.10
C LEU A 804 -6.89 -0.19 6.72
N ARG A 805 -6.71 0.15 8.00
CA ARG A 805 -5.72 -0.49 8.88
C ARG A 805 -6.27 -1.83 9.34
N GLY A 806 -5.44 -2.87 9.34
CA GLY A 806 -5.86 -4.26 9.64
C GLY A 806 -6.32 -4.44 11.08
N GLU A 807 -6.92 -5.60 11.41
CA GLU A 807 -7.46 -5.86 12.76
C GLU A 807 -6.42 -5.70 13.87
N GLN A 808 -5.19 -6.10 13.56
CA GLN A 808 -4.07 -5.98 14.48
C GLN A 808 -3.68 -4.51 14.69
N ASP A 809 -3.87 -3.63 13.70
CA ASP A 809 -3.43 -2.23 13.70
C ASP A 809 -4.24 -1.26 14.59
N VAL A 810 -4.90 -1.77 15.63
CA VAL A 810 -5.71 -0.96 16.54
C VAL A 810 -4.87 0.09 17.28
N GLN A 811 -5.30 1.35 17.19
CA GLN A 811 -4.57 2.46 17.76
C GLN A 811 -5.08 2.79 19.17
N LYS A 812 -4.25 2.46 20.18
CA LYS A 812 -4.55 2.65 21.61
C LYS A 812 -4.01 3.95 22.23
N GLY A 813 -3.48 4.86 21.41
CA GLY A 813 -2.94 6.16 21.83
C GLY A 813 -2.79 7.12 20.64
N GLU A 814 -2.12 8.26 20.82
CA GLU A 814 -1.88 9.19 19.71
C GLU A 814 -1.01 8.56 18.61
N PHE A 815 -1.28 8.90 17.36
CA PHE A 815 -0.38 8.55 16.27
C PHE A 815 0.91 9.36 16.35
N ALA A 816 2.01 8.75 15.91
CA ALA A 816 3.17 9.50 15.49
C ALA A 816 2.76 10.56 14.44
N VAL A 817 3.56 11.62 14.33
CA VAL A 817 3.37 12.56 13.22
C VAL A 817 3.49 11.75 11.92
N HIS A 818 2.48 11.86 11.08
CA HIS A 818 2.38 11.16 9.81
C HIS A 818 1.73 12.08 8.77
N THR A 819 1.81 11.66 7.53
CA THR A 819 1.28 12.36 6.37
C THR A 819 0.05 11.68 5.78
N GLU A 820 -0.63 12.35 4.86
CA GLU A 820 -1.82 11.81 4.21
C GLU A 820 -1.57 10.55 3.37
N LEU A 821 -0.29 10.27 3.05
CA LEU A 821 0.17 9.11 2.29
C LEU A 821 0.53 7.92 3.20
N ASP A 822 0.72 8.15 4.51
CA ASP A 822 1.15 7.10 5.41
C ASP A 822 0.00 6.14 5.76
N PRO A 823 0.29 4.83 6.00
CA PRO A 823 -0.73 3.86 6.42
C PRO A 823 -1.52 4.27 7.68
N ALA A 824 -0.93 5.09 8.55
CA ALA A 824 -1.60 5.65 9.74
C ALA A 824 -2.80 6.56 9.39
N ASN A 825 -2.84 7.12 8.18
CA ASN A 825 -3.96 7.91 7.69
C ASN A 825 -5.17 7.04 7.26
N ARG A 826 -5.02 5.72 7.16
CA ARG A 826 -6.14 4.82 6.84
C ARG A 826 -7.06 4.66 8.07
N PRO A 827 -8.40 4.58 7.89
CA PRO A 827 -9.31 4.28 9.00
C PRO A 827 -9.13 2.85 9.53
N TYR A 828 -9.51 2.58 10.78
CA TYR A 828 -9.40 1.23 11.37
C TYR A 828 -10.50 0.28 10.90
N VAL A 829 -10.19 -0.99 10.60
CA VAL A 829 -11.17 -1.94 10.03
C VAL A 829 -12.48 -2.11 10.80
N ARG A 830 -12.45 -2.05 12.15
CA ARG A 830 -13.68 -2.17 12.97
C ARG A 830 -14.46 -0.87 13.12
N GLY A 831 -13.94 0.24 12.58
CA GLY A 831 -14.52 1.56 12.75
C GLY A 831 -13.92 2.35 13.90
N PHE A 832 -14.46 3.56 14.11
CA PHE A 832 -14.07 4.43 15.21
C PHE A 832 -15.31 5.07 15.84
N GLU A 833 -15.19 5.42 17.12
CA GLU A 833 -16.13 6.29 17.80
C GLU A 833 -15.55 7.68 18.01
N TYR A 834 -16.42 8.69 18.05
CA TYR A 834 -16.04 10.09 18.16
C TYR A 834 -16.84 10.80 19.26
N LYS A 835 -16.23 11.79 19.90
CA LYS A 835 -16.95 12.72 20.78
C LYS A 835 -17.51 13.89 19.96
N SER A 836 -18.58 14.52 20.43
CA SER A 836 -18.98 15.84 19.92
C SER A 836 -17.83 16.84 20.07
N THR A 837 -17.76 17.83 19.19
CA THR A 837 -16.69 18.85 19.21
C THR A 837 -16.62 19.51 20.59
N GLU A 838 -15.43 19.47 21.18
CA GLU A 838 -15.22 19.98 22.53
C GLU A 838 -15.17 21.51 22.60
N ASP A 839 -15.54 22.06 23.77
CA ASP A 839 -15.10 23.40 24.19
C ASP A 839 -13.64 23.38 24.64
N MET A 840 -12.75 23.07 23.69
CA MET A 840 -11.34 23.37 23.87
C MET A 840 -11.05 24.82 23.49
N SER A 841 -10.01 25.37 24.13
CA SER A 841 -9.36 26.58 23.64
C SER A 841 -8.98 26.38 22.17
N VAL A 842 -9.37 27.35 21.34
CA VAL A 842 -9.05 27.31 19.92
C VAL A 842 -7.54 27.54 19.76
N MET A 843 -6.82 26.56 19.22
CA MET A 843 -5.35 26.59 19.13
C MET A 843 -4.89 26.58 17.67
N TYR A 844 -3.66 27.04 17.45
CA TYR A 844 -2.97 26.83 16.19
C TYR A 844 -2.59 25.37 16.03
N TRP A 845 -2.58 24.88 14.79
CA TRP A 845 -2.20 23.49 14.50
C TRP A 845 -0.82 23.14 15.09
N LYS A 846 0.18 24.00 14.89
CA LYS A 846 1.53 23.75 15.39
C LYS A 846 1.59 23.58 16.91
N GLU A 847 0.89 24.44 17.66
CA GLU A 847 0.84 24.37 19.13
C GLU A 847 0.19 23.07 19.60
N LEU A 848 -0.92 22.69 18.96
CA LEU A 848 -1.60 21.42 19.22
C LEU A 848 -0.69 20.22 18.93
N ASN A 849 -0.01 20.23 17.78
CA ASN A 849 0.87 19.15 17.34
C ASN A 849 2.07 18.98 18.29
N ASP A 850 2.69 20.09 18.69
CA ASP A 850 3.83 20.10 19.62
C ASP A 850 3.41 19.61 21.01
N ALA A 851 2.23 20.01 21.50
CA ALA A 851 1.66 19.53 22.77
C ALA A 851 1.38 18.02 22.76
N VAL A 852 0.79 17.50 21.68
CA VAL A 852 0.53 16.07 21.50
C VAL A 852 1.83 15.28 21.49
N SER A 853 2.84 15.73 20.73
CA SER A 853 4.16 15.07 20.66
C SER A 853 4.92 15.11 21.99
N ALA A 854 4.64 16.08 22.85
CA ALA A 854 5.16 16.13 24.23
C ALA A 854 4.36 15.26 25.22
N GLY A 855 3.40 14.46 24.77
CA GLY A 855 2.56 13.60 25.61
C GLY A 855 1.41 14.33 26.32
N SER A 856 1.13 15.58 25.94
CA SER A 856 0.07 16.43 26.51
C SER A 856 -1.13 16.54 25.56
N SER A 857 -1.60 15.40 25.03
CA SER A 857 -2.75 15.38 24.13
C SER A 857 -4.03 15.89 24.82
N PRO A 858 -4.83 16.75 24.15
CA PRO A 858 -6.13 17.16 24.68
C PRO A 858 -7.12 15.99 24.83
N CYS A 859 -6.99 14.94 24.02
CA CYS A 859 -7.86 13.77 24.06
C CYS A 859 -7.52 12.83 25.24
N ALA A 860 -6.35 13.00 25.86
CA ALA A 860 -5.91 12.18 27.00
C ALA A 860 -6.84 12.25 28.21
N LYS A 861 -7.66 13.31 28.34
CA LYS A 861 -8.63 13.44 29.44
C LYS A 861 -9.71 12.34 29.44
N TYR A 862 -9.98 11.72 28.29
CA TYR A 862 -10.91 10.60 28.17
C TYR A 862 -10.26 9.25 28.41
N ASN A 863 -8.92 9.20 28.50
CA ASN A 863 -8.19 7.99 28.84
C ASN A 863 -8.11 7.82 30.36
N LYS A 864 -9.26 7.68 31.03
CA LYS A 864 -9.41 7.59 32.49
C LYS A 864 -10.39 6.47 32.86
N GLY A 865 -10.22 5.89 34.05
CA GLY A 865 -11.18 4.92 34.59
C GLY A 865 -11.27 3.61 33.80
N GLY A 866 -10.17 3.17 33.18
CA GLY A 866 -10.11 1.97 32.35
C GLY A 866 -10.38 2.21 30.86
N GLU A 867 -10.87 3.40 30.48
CA GLU A 867 -10.92 3.81 29.09
C GLU A 867 -9.52 4.21 28.58
N THR A 868 -9.14 3.76 27.38
CA THR A 868 -7.88 4.08 26.69
C THR A 868 -8.15 4.30 25.19
N GLY A 869 -7.18 4.81 24.43
CA GLY A 869 -7.29 4.94 22.96
C GLY A 869 -7.88 6.23 22.41
N TRP A 870 -8.35 7.16 23.23
CA TRP A 870 -8.80 8.47 22.74
C TRP A 870 -7.63 9.31 22.23
N ARG A 871 -7.76 9.79 20.99
CA ARG A 871 -6.72 10.49 20.23
C ARG A 871 -7.30 11.53 19.27
N LEU A 872 -6.44 12.32 18.63
CA LEU A 872 -6.82 13.13 17.47
C LEU A 872 -7.23 12.22 16.29
N PRO A 873 -8.16 12.66 15.42
CA PRO A 873 -8.50 11.93 14.19
C PRO A 873 -7.35 12.05 13.19
N ASN A 874 -7.17 11.05 12.33
CA ASN A 874 -6.39 11.25 11.10
C ASN A 874 -7.22 12.03 10.05
N GLU A 875 -6.60 12.39 8.93
CA GLU A 875 -7.27 13.18 7.89
C GLU A 875 -8.47 12.43 7.31
N ARG A 876 -8.38 11.13 7.01
CA ARG A 876 -9.50 10.38 6.43
C ARG A 876 -10.68 10.23 7.38
N GLU A 877 -10.43 10.02 8.67
CA GLU A 877 -11.47 10.02 9.70
C GLU A 877 -12.17 11.38 9.78
N LEU A 878 -11.42 12.47 9.67
CA LEU A 878 -11.97 13.82 9.62
C LEU A 878 -12.76 14.09 8.33
N SER A 879 -12.29 13.60 7.18
CA SER A 879 -12.98 13.67 5.88
C SER A 879 -14.28 12.85 5.85
N LEU A 880 -14.30 11.68 6.47
CA LEU A 880 -15.52 10.88 6.69
C LEU A 880 -16.55 11.65 7.52
N MET A 881 -16.11 12.21 8.65
CA MET A 881 -16.97 13.06 9.47
C MET A 881 -17.48 14.27 8.67
N SER A 882 -16.59 14.96 7.93
CA SER A 882 -16.92 16.14 7.11
C SER A 882 -17.98 15.85 6.06
N SER A 883 -17.90 14.71 5.38
CA SER A 883 -18.82 14.34 4.29
C SER A 883 -20.18 13.80 4.79
N ARG A 884 -20.21 13.10 5.94
CA ARG A 884 -21.42 12.40 6.42
C ARG A 884 -22.13 13.06 7.61
N LEU A 885 -21.45 13.82 8.47
CA LEU A 885 -22.07 14.44 9.65
C LEU A 885 -22.49 15.87 9.37
N SER A 886 -23.80 16.15 9.42
CA SER A 886 -24.32 17.52 9.27
C SER A 886 -24.34 18.33 10.58
N ASP A 887 -24.21 17.66 11.73
CA ASP A 887 -24.37 18.23 13.06
C ASP A 887 -23.06 18.23 13.89
N GLY A 888 -23.10 18.97 15.00
CA GLY A 888 -21.99 19.06 15.96
C GLY A 888 -20.78 19.88 15.50
N TRP A 889 -20.80 20.51 14.33
CA TRP A 889 -19.75 21.43 13.87
C TRP A 889 -19.97 22.82 14.48
N THR A 890 -19.08 23.28 15.36
CA THR A 890 -19.21 24.60 16.03
C THR A 890 -18.04 25.54 15.68
N GLY A 891 -18.36 26.73 15.18
CA GLY A 891 -17.51 27.93 15.16
C GLY A 891 -16.30 27.97 14.21
N THR A 892 -15.43 26.95 14.22
CA THR A 892 -14.09 26.95 13.58
C THR A 892 -13.71 25.58 13.00
N TYR A 893 -12.57 25.51 12.29
CA TYR A 893 -11.96 24.25 11.82
C TYR A 893 -11.76 23.24 12.95
N GLN A 894 -11.79 21.96 12.60
CA GLN A 894 -11.34 20.87 13.45
C GLN A 894 -10.06 20.28 12.89
N TRP A 895 -9.05 20.11 13.74
CA TRP A 895 -7.73 19.63 13.34
C TRP A 895 -7.64 18.10 13.38
N ALA A 896 -6.98 17.53 12.37
CA ALA A 896 -6.51 16.15 12.35
C ALA A 896 -5.03 16.06 12.79
N ARG A 897 -4.59 14.89 13.26
CA ARG A 897 -3.18 14.60 13.60
C ARG A 897 -2.25 14.65 12.39
N THR A 898 -2.81 14.35 11.21
CA THR A 898 -2.10 14.22 9.93
C THR A 898 -1.56 15.56 9.45
N THR A 899 -0.36 15.52 8.87
CA THR A 899 0.28 16.69 8.26
C THR A 899 0.47 16.52 6.75
N SER A 900 0.60 17.59 5.99
CA SER A 900 0.70 17.51 4.53
C SER A 900 2.09 17.08 4.07
N SER A 901 2.17 16.14 3.13
CA SER A 901 3.41 15.77 2.44
C SER A 901 3.77 16.73 1.30
N LEU A 902 2.81 17.54 0.83
CA LEU A 902 2.93 18.44 -0.31
C LEU A 902 4.04 19.49 -0.09
N GLU A 903 4.99 19.62 -1.01
CA GLU A 903 6.26 20.33 -0.78
C GLU A 903 6.13 21.73 -0.17
N GLY A 904 5.27 22.61 -0.71
CA GLY A 904 5.09 23.94 -0.13
C GLY A 904 3.97 24.06 0.90
N LYS A 905 3.36 22.95 1.29
CA LYS A 905 2.52 22.83 2.50
C LYS A 905 3.08 21.80 3.48
N LYS A 906 4.37 21.46 3.36
CA LYS A 906 4.96 20.36 4.11
C LYS A 906 4.84 20.60 5.61
N ASN A 907 4.40 19.57 6.33
CA ASN A 907 4.18 19.57 7.78
C ASN A 907 3.04 20.50 8.27
N LEU A 908 2.17 20.98 7.39
CA LEU A 908 0.96 21.71 7.78
C LEU A 908 -0.21 20.76 8.07
N GLY A 909 -1.09 21.12 9.00
CA GLY A 909 -2.16 20.23 9.45
C GLY A 909 -3.43 20.35 8.62
N TYR A 910 -4.17 19.25 8.53
CA TYR A 910 -5.49 19.23 7.90
C TYR A 910 -6.57 19.75 8.83
N GLY A 911 -7.41 20.63 8.31
CA GLY A 911 -8.55 21.23 9.00
C GLY A 911 -9.86 20.96 8.28
N GLY A 912 -10.91 20.59 9.02
CA GLY A 912 -12.22 20.21 8.47
C GLY A 912 -13.40 20.95 9.09
N SER A 913 -14.48 21.08 8.30
CA SER A 913 -15.83 21.45 8.76
C SER A 913 -16.88 20.73 7.89
N TYR A 914 -18.18 20.84 8.15
CA TYR A 914 -19.19 20.12 7.35
C TYR A 914 -19.09 20.43 5.84
N GLY A 915 -18.82 19.40 5.04
CA GLY A 915 -18.66 19.50 3.58
C GLY A 915 -17.44 20.29 3.12
N PHE A 916 -16.43 20.46 3.99
CA PHE A 916 -15.22 21.22 3.70
C PHE A 916 -14.00 20.58 4.38
N MET A 917 -12.89 20.53 3.64
CA MET A 917 -11.57 20.08 4.09
C MET A 917 -10.52 21.00 3.49
N SER A 918 -9.43 21.27 4.20
CA SER A 918 -8.31 22.08 3.68
C SER A 918 -7.02 21.86 4.46
N VAL A 919 -5.89 22.13 3.80
CA VAL A 919 -4.59 22.35 4.45
C VAL A 919 -4.28 23.85 4.43
N PRO A 920 -4.60 24.61 5.49
CA PRO A 920 -4.30 26.03 5.55
C PRO A 920 -2.79 26.30 5.68
N ASP A 921 -2.31 27.39 5.07
CA ASP A 921 -0.92 27.86 5.23
C ASP A 921 -0.61 28.19 6.70
N LYS A 922 0.68 28.40 7.04
CA LYS A 922 1.14 28.96 8.34
C LYS A 922 0.68 30.41 8.59
N ASN A 923 -0.54 30.77 8.20
CA ASN A 923 -1.13 32.05 8.53
C ASN A 923 -1.55 32.02 10.02
N PRO A 924 -1.09 32.97 10.85
CA PRO A 924 -1.41 33.06 12.28
C PRO A 924 -2.89 33.38 12.57
N ASN A 925 -3.80 33.19 11.62
CA ASN A 925 -5.24 33.44 11.78
C ASN A 925 -6.09 32.16 11.74
N TYR A 926 -5.54 31.00 11.35
CA TYR A 926 -6.28 29.75 11.35
C TYR A 926 -6.14 29.03 12.69
N LYS A 927 -7.18 29.14 13.52
CA LYS A 927 -7.31 28.40 14.78
C LYS A 927 -8.44 27.39 14.64
N GLY A 928 -8.26 26.24 15.30
CA GLY A 928 -9.25 25.16 15.28
C GLY A 928 -9.36 24.44 16.62
N ARG A 929 -10.40 23.62 16.71
CA ARG A 929 -10.68 22.69 17.82
C ARG A 929 -10.28 21.27 17.40
N VAL A 930 -10.54 20.28 18.25
CA VAL A 930 -10.37 18.85 17.94
C VAL A 930 -11.66 18.13 18.26
N ARG A 931 -11.94 17.11 17.46
CA ARG A 931 -12.97 16.12 17.71
C ARG A 931 -12.29 14.78 17.95
N CYS A 932 -12.14 14.40 19.23
CA CYS A 932 -11.41 13.20 19.61
C CYS A 932 -12.11 11.94 19.10
N VAL A 933 -11.31 10.97 18.66
CA VAL A 933 -11.76 9.66 18.18
C VAL A 933 -11.07 8.53 18.91
N ARG A 934 -11.62 7.33 18.83
CA ARG A 934 -11.05 6.08 19.36
C ARG A 934 -11.42 4.91 18.45
N ASP A 935 -10.47 4.03 18.16
CA ASP A 935 -10.71 2.78 17.42
C ASP A 935 -11.65 1.85 18.23
N ILE A 936 -12.57 1.15 17.55
CA ILE A 936 -13.53 0.24 18.19
C ILE A 936 -12.86 -1.12 18.42
N TYR A 937 -12.71 -1.52 19.69
CA TYR A 937 -12.11 -2.81 20.09
C TYR A 937 -13.06 -4.00 19.91
#